data_AF-M6UL63-F1
#
_entry.id   AF-M6UL63-F1
#
_cell.length_a   1.000
_cell.length_b   1.000
_cell.length_c   1.000
_cell.angle_alpha   90.00
_cell.angle_beta   90.00
_cell.angle_gamma   90.00
#
_symmetry.space_group_name_H-M   'P 1'
#
loop_
_entity.id
_entity.type
_entity.pdbx_description
1 polymer ?
#
loop_
_entity_poly.entity_id
_entity_poly.type
_entity_poly.pdbx_seq_one_letter_code
_entity_poly.pdbx_strand_id
1 'polypeptide(L)'
;MRSNENFFYDRFLWLVMLFVSTPIFAFPINLTEDWKFASGRNLNASIEDVSWKELKSLPIPKEAVRSFSLTKDTIYTLTLLKTFEISANEVQELVLDGLSIHFPLLSNVYEVYFNGEKIGEGGVVLDGKIVRNGFKRHVILPIPENKVKIGNNEIRVILSWNPGEELDVYASFDSAPLVVDLQSRNVSILSERPRLILSFLYLFVGFYHFLFYFKRPKQKYDLFFGLFSMFFSAYIYLRSNAVYELDLDPLFQMKLEYMIIFNVTAFFLLFLDTFFESKVSFVSRFYQFFALILTSLIPFSSRAVCLSLLRIWQLSAFVFALYSILIMIRALIRKNRDSIRLIAGFIVLLASAVADLVGSMQLVPGLENYGLLKYGFFAFELGIVFILANRFLRVHNQVEELNLNLDRKVKERTSRLQDTLNQIRELKIHQDGDYFLTSLILDPLNRYNVRNDFIVAEGFSRQKKKFEFKQWKKEIGGDIVIADEIVLKDRKYLVFVNGDAMGKSIQGASGALVLGVVFRSFVSRTKTVSSYYSQPPELWLNECFLELQNIFESFGGSMFVSVVLGLVDLKSGILFFLNAEHPRTVLYRNGVASFIEDKLELRKIGITGLESKMKIKTFFLEKGDSIFVGSDGRDDLLLGVDPKGIPVINEDELQFLKRVEESKGDLDLLVKGIQNYGELTDDLSIVKLSYIKDPVRLKSVSDNNLSFKFPDETYFKNLRPENAEDAIHHLENLTSRVPDETIPPVFKKELANVYYKIGKYEEALSLFEKLISEFPEDVEMMFSTSLIYKRFERFHQAIELGERVLLREPEFLDNIVNLAESYVLFRKNEAALKLLERIDRLDPNNSHAKEIRTQLNSSIPDR
;
A
#
# COMPACT_ATOMS: atom_id res chain seq x y z
N MET A 1 47.23 -3.56 -37.44
CA MET A 1 47.15 -3.85 -38.88
C MET A 1 46.65 -2.60 -39.59
N ARG A 2 47.56 -1.88 -40.25
CA ARG A 2 47.31 -0.74 -41.13
C ARG A 2 47.22 -1.30 -42.56
N SER A 3 46.04 -1.25 -43.18
CA SER A 3 45.84 -1.13 -44.64
C SER A 3 44.35 -1.30 -44.94
N ASN A 4 43.62 -0.20 -45.18
CA ASN A 4 42.42 -0.14 -46.04
C ASN A 4 41.73 1.24 -46.04
N GLU A 5 42.44 2.34 -45.81
CA GLU A 5 41.84 3.68 -45.85
C GLU A 5 41.59 4.20 -47.28
N ASN A 6 42.30 3.67 -48.29
CA ASN A 6 42.12 4.14 -49.68
C ASN A 6 40.96 3.48 -50.44
N PHE A 7 40.39 2.37 -49.94
CA PHE A 7 39.30 1.68 -50.64
C PHE A 7 37.94 2.38 -50.49
N PHE A 8 37.78 3.19 -49.43
CA PHE A 8 36.52 3.89 -49.13
C PHE A 8 36.44 5.26 -49.81
N TYR A 9 37.57 5.95 -49.99
CA TYR A 9 37.62 7.27 -50.63
C TYR A 9 37.29 7.20 -52.12
N ASP A 10 37.81 6.20 -52.84
CA ASP A 10 37.56 6.05 -54.28
C ASP A 10 36.11 5.67 -54.61
N ARG A 11 35.44 4.90 -53.74
CA ARG A 11 34.00 4.60 -53.91
C ARG A 11 33.09 5.77 -53.50
N PHE A 12 33.52 6.58 -52.54
CA PHE A 12 32.78 7.80 -52.17
C PHE A 12 32.84 8.85 -53.29
N LEU A 13 33.98 9.00 -53.96
CA LEU A 13 34.09 9.84 -55.17
C LEU A 13 33.23 9.33 -56.32
N TRP A 14 33.10 8.01 -56.50
CA TRP A 14 32.19 7.41 -57.48
C TRP A 14 30.70 7.64 -57.16
N LEU A 15 30.33 7.75 -55.87
CA LEU A 15 28.97 8.07 -55.43
C LEU A 15 28.61 9.54 -55.62
N VAL A 16 29.60 10.44 -55.58
CA VAL A 16 29.43 11.87 -55.89
C VAL A 16 29.40 12.11 -57.41
N MET A 17 30.11 11.30 -58.20
CA MET A 17 30.05 11.32 -59.66
C MET A 17 28.67 10.92 -60.24
N LEU A 18 27.79 10.28 -59.46
CA LEU A 18 26.42 9.93 -59.88
C LEU A 18 25.49 11.14 -60.03
N PHE A 19 25.91 12.35 -59.64
CA PHE A 19 25.06 13.55 -59.66
C PHE A 19 25.55 14.67 -60.59
N VAL A 20 26.58 14.44 -61.40
CA VAL A 20 27.05 15.42 -62.39
C VAL A 20 26.62 14.96 -63.78
N SER A 21 25.38 15.27 -64.15
CA SER A 21 24.99 15.25 -65.57
C SER A 21 25.50 16.54 -66.21
N THR A 22 26.63 16.49 -66.90
CA THR A 22 27.02 17.57 -67.81
C THR A 22 26.12 17.52 -69.04
N PRO A 23 25.44 18.61 -69.43
CA PRO A 23 24.78 18.66 -70.72
C PRO A 23 25.86 18.85 -71.80
N ILE A 24 26.20 17.77 -72.48
CA ILE A 24 27.09 17.80 -73.65
C ILE A 24 26.18 17.73 -74.87
N PHE A 25 25.74 18.88 -75.39
CA PHE A 25 24.93 18.95 -76.61
C PHE A 25 25.75 18.44 -77.81
N ALA A 26 25.19 17.52 -78.59
CA ALA A 26 25.83 17.02 -79.82
C ALA A 26 25.34 17.76 -81.07
N PHE A 27 24.22 18.49 -80.98
CA PHE A 27 23.57 19.11 -82.14
C PHE A 27 22.97 20.49 -81.76
N PRO A 28 23.69 21.62 -81.90
CA PRO A 28 23.25 22.88 -81.33
C PRO A 28 22.51 23.73 -82.37
N ILE A 29 21.36 23.26 -82.86
CA ILE A 29 20.42 24.18 -83.53
C ILE A 29 19.67 24.89 -82.41
N ASN A 30 20.24 26.02 -81.98
CA ASN A 30 19.64 26.82 -80.93
C ASN A 30 18.33 27.44 -81.46
N LEU A 31 17.22 26.98 -80.91
CA LEU A 31 15.89 27.43 -81.25
C LEU A 31 15.41 28.55 -80.30
N THR A 32 16.27 29.18 -79.48
CA THR A 32 15.84 30.27 -78.58
C THR A 32 15.74 31.63 -79.25
N GLU A 33 16.43 31.84 -80.38
CA GLU A 33 16.60 33.14 -81.05
C GLU A 33 16.15 33.10 -82.52
N ASP A 34 16.03 34.26 -83.16
CA ASP A 34 15.72 34.48 -84.59
C ASP A 34 14.48 33.73 -85.13
N TRP A 35 13.33 33.95 -84.51
CA TRP A 35 12.04 33.47 -85.00
C TRP A 35 11.35 34.53 -85.86
N LYS A 36 10.42 34.10 -86.71
CA LYS A 36 9.46 34.98 -87.40
C LYS A 36 8.07 34.68 -86.88
N PHE A 37 7.19 35.68 -86.79
CA PHE A 37 5.81 35.48 -86.36
C PHE A 37 4.82 36.26 -87.21
N ALA A 38 3.64 35.67 -87.42
CA ALA A 38 2.53 36.28 -88.15
C ALA A 38 1.17 35.86 -87.57
N SER A 39 0.18 36.75 -87.67
CA SER A 39 -1.20 36.47 -87.24
C SER A 39 -1.88 35.48 -88.17
N GLY A 40 -2.73 34.59 -87.63
CA GLY A 40 -3.39 33.51 -88.35
C GLY A 40 -2.59 32.19 -88.32
N ARG A 41 -3.17 31.14 -88.94
CA ARG A 41 -2.56 29.79 -88.98
C ARG A 41 -1.43 29.64 -90.01
N ASN A 42 -1.45 30.44 -91.08
CA ASN A 42 -0.40 30.55 -92.12
C ASN A 42 0.33 29.23 -92.46
N LEU A 43 -0.41 28.12 -92.64
CA LEU A 43 0.17 26.78 -92.83
C LEU A 43 0.79 26.57 -94.22
N ASN A 44 0.08 27.01 -95.27
CA ASN A 44 0.46 26.77 -96.67
C ASN A 44 0.98 28.02 -97.37
N ALA A 45 1.13 29.14 -96.67
CA ALA A 45 1.60 30.38 -97.25
C ALA A 45 3.12 30.32 -97.48
N SER A 46 3.59 30.84 -98.63
CA SER A 46 5.03 31.03 -98.89
C SER A 46 5.62 32.04 -97.91
N ILE A 47 6.93 31.95 -97.68
CA ILE A 47 7.66 32.89 -96.81
C ILE A 47 7.52 34.34 -97.32
N GLU A 48 7.31 34.51 -98.63
CA GLU A 48 7.17 35.81 -99.30
C GLU A 48 5.74 36.37 -99.27
N ASP A 49 4.71 35.52 -99.07
CA ASP A 49 3.29 35.89 -99.18
C ASP A 49 2.71 36.52 -97.90
N VAL A 50 3.43 36.43 -96.78
CA VAL A 50 2.95 36.83 -95.45
C VAL A 50 3.85 37.93 -94.89
N SER A 51 3.24 38.94 -94.27
CA SER A 51 3.97 40.00 -93.56
C SER A 51 4.54 39.49 -92.23
N TRP A 52 5.62 38.72 -92.30
CA TRP A 52 6.33 38.19 -91.13
C TRP A 52 7.00 39.31 -90.34
N LYS A 53 6.80 39.32 -89.02
CA LYS A 53 7.57 40.17 -88.09
C LYS A 53 8.70 39.35 -87.48
N GLU A 54 9.86 39.96 -87.29
CA GLU A 54 11.01 39.31 -86.65
C GLU A 54 10.87 39.28 -85.12
N LEU A 55 11.24 38.16 -84.52
CA LEU A 55 11.25 37.90 -83.09
C LEU A 55 12.67 37.49 -82.66
N LYS A 56 13.37 38.41 -81.97
CA LYS A 56 14.78 38.24 -81.60
C LYS A 56 15.03 37.05 -80.67
N SER A 57 14.13 36.83 -79.70
CA SER A 57 14.20 35.71 -78.78
C SER A 57 12.84 35.33 -78.23
N LEU A 58 12.70 34.08 -77.78
CA LEU A 58 11.55 33.59 -77.01
C LEU A 58 11.78 33.83 -75.50
N PRO A 59 10.73 34.02 -74.68
CA PRO A 59 9.30 33.99 -75.01
C PRO A 59 8.81 35.23 -75.76
N ILE A 60 7.64 35.14 -76.39
CA ILE A 60 7.04 36.24 -77.16
C ILE A 60 6.75 37.43 -76.22
N PRO A 61 7.33 38.62 -76.44
CA PRO A 61 7.06 39.78 -75.61
C PRO A 61 5.58 40.17 -75.65
N LYS A 62 4.98 40.50 -74.50
CA LYS A 62 3.57 40.92 -74.39
C LYS A 62 3.22 42.09 -75.32
N GLU A 63 4.20 42.95 -75.61
CA GLU A 63 4.07 44.10 -76.51
C GLU A 63 4.02 43.70 -77.98
N ALA A 64 4.73 42.65 -78.38
CA ALA A 64 4.74 42.14 -79.76
C ALA A 64 3.36 41.63 -80.19
N VAL A 65 2.62 41.03 -79.27
CA VAL A 65 1.25 40.51 -79.48
C VAL A 65 0.22 41.65 -79.63
N ARG A 66 0.42 42.79 -78.96
CA ARG A 66 -0.48 43.97 -79.04
C ARG A 66 -0.45 44.69 -80.38
N SER A 67 0.56 44.43 -81.21
CA SER A 67 0.79 45.10 -82.49
C SER A 67 -0.09 44.61 -83.65
N PHE A 68 -1.05 43.72 -83.40
CA PHE A 68 -2.07 43.27 -84.34
C PHE A 68 -3.42 43.88 -83.96
N SER A 69 -4.21 44.36 -84.94
CA SER A 69 -5.57 44.84 -84.69
C SER A 69 -6.50 43.64 -84.40
N LEU A 70 -6.87 43.44 -83.15
CA LEU A 70 -7.51 42.23 -82.64
C LEU A 70 -8.99 42.50 -82.27
N THR A 71 -9.94 41.72 -82.81
CA THR A 71 -11.36 41.73 -82.44
C THR A 71 -11.61 40.95 -81.14
N LYS A 72 -12.41 41.51 -80.22
CA LYS A 72 -12.52 41.06 -78.82
C LYS A 72 -13.14 39.68 -78.55
N ASP A 73 -13.82 39.06 -79.52
CA ASP A 73 -14.70 37.89 -79.27
C ASP A 73 -14.31 36.60 -80.01
N THR A 74 -13.07 36.46 -80.49
CA THR A 74 -12.60 35.26 -81.18
C THR A 74 -11.28 34.75 -80.60
N ILE A 75 -11.05 33.44 -80.60
CA ILE A 75 -9.73 32.85 -80.32
C ILE A 75 -8.68 33.50 -81.20
N TYR A 76 -7.57 33.90 -80.59
CA TYR A 76 -6.43 34.42 -81.33
C TYR A 76 -5.53 33.28 -81.74
N THR A 77 -5.03 33.34 -82.97
CA THR A 77 -4.08 32.36 -83.50
C THR A 77 -2.86 33.06 -84.05
N LEU A 78 -1.68 32.57 -83.66
CA LEU A 78 -0.38 33.05 -84.11
C LEU A 78 0.43 31.89 -84.66
N THR A 79 1.16 32.13 -85.74
CA THR A 79 2.14 31.18 -86.27
C THR A 79 3.54 31.73 -86.03
N LEU A 80 4.38 30.95 -85.35
CA LEU A 80 5.82 31.13 -85.28
C LEU A 80 6.48 30.27 -86.36
N LEU A 81 7.45 30.84 -87.06
CA LEU A 81 8.24 30.19 -88.11
C LEU A 81 9.72 30.29 -87.77
N LYS A 82 10.43 29.17 -87.82
CA LYS A 82 11.89 29.09 -87.74
C LYS A 82 12.41 28.29 -88.91
N THR A 83 13.41 28.81 -89.59
CA THR A 83 14.13 28.10 -90.66
C THR A 83 15.57 27.85 -90.22
N PHE A 84 16.11 26.70 -90.57
CA PHE A 84 17.50 26.32 -90.30
C PHE A 84 17.97 25.28 -91.31
N GLU A 85 19.29 25.17 -91.47
CA GLU A 85 19.91 24.21 -92.40
C GLU A 85 20.42 22.97 -91.67
N ILE A 86 20.29 21.81 -92.30
CA ILE A 86 20.88 20.53 -91.85
C ILE A 86 21.82 20.03 -92.94
N SER A 87 23.07 19.71 -92.58
CA SER A 87 24.09 19.22 -93.52
C SER A 87 23.97 17.73 -93.82
N ALA A 88 24.59 17.26 -94.92
CA ALA A 88 24.52 15.85 -95.31
C ALA A 88 25.23 14.89 -94.33
N ASN A 89 26.30 15.33 -93.67
CA ASN A 89 27.02 14.53 -92.66
C ASN A 89 26.19 14.38 -91.39
N GLU A 90 25.49 15.45 -91.02
CA GLU A 90 24.56 15.45 -89.89
C GLU A 90 23.40 14.48 -90.09
N VAL A 91 22.81 14.40 -91.29
CA VAL A 91 21.76 13.41 -91.61
C VAL A 91 22.22 11.96 -91.41
N GLN A 92 23.51 11.65 -91.56
CA GLN A 92 24.04 10.28 -91.34
C GLN A 92 24.12 9.89 -89.85
N GLU A 93 24.39 10.84 -88.94
CA GLU A 93 24.37 10.58 -87.48
C GLU A 93 22.94 10.32 -86.97
N LEU A 94 21.92 10.79 -87.71
CA LEU A 94 20.51 10.73 -87.32
C LEU A 94 19.82 9.40 -87.64
N VAL A 95 20.41 8.54 -88.48
CA VAL A 95 19.81 7.27 -88.94
C VAL A 95 19.73 6.20 -87.82
N LEU A 96 20.45 6.39 -86.70
CA LEU A 96 20.55 5.39 -85.62
C LEU A 96 19.65 5.66 -84.41
N ASP A 97 19.25 6.91 -84.15
CA ASP A 97 18.57 7.33 -82.90
C ASP A 97 17.40 8.32 -83.15
N GLY A 98 17.09 8.64 -84.41
CA GLY A 98 16.01 9.55 -84.79
C GLY A 98 16.25 11.01 -84.33
N LEU A 99 15.30 11.89 -84.66
CA LEU A 99 15.30 13.30 -84.25
C LEU A 99 14.06 13.64 -83.44
N SER A 100 14.19 14.53 -82.46
CA SER A 100 13.03 15.13 -81.80
C SER A 100 13.28 16.59 -81.44
N ILE A 101 12.18 17.34 -81.29
CA ILE A 101 12.19 18.72 -80.81
C ILE A 101 11.76 18.72 -79.36
N HIS A 102 12.55 19.32 -78.49
CA HIS A 102 12.19 19.55 -77.10
C HIS A 102 11.71 20.99 -76.90
N PHE A 103 10.44 21.15 -76.55
CA PHE A 103 9.88 22.41 -76.06
C PHE A 103 9.79 22.37 -74.53
N PRO A 104 10.49 23.27 -73.81
CA PRO A 104 10.49 23.26 -72.34
C PRO A 104 9.12 23.57 -71.75
N LEU A 105 8.36 24.41 -72.43
CA LEU A 105 6.99 24.74 -72.06
C LEU A 105 6.18 25.05 -73.30
N LEU A 106 5.02 24.41 -73.44
CA LEU A 106 3.97 24.84 -74.37
C LEU A 106 2.67 25.06 -73.57
N SER A 107 2.02 26.19 -73.79
CA SER A 107 0.78 26.58 -73.11
C SER A 107 -0.41 26.75 -74.07
N ASN A 108 -1.63 26.78 -73.50
CA ASN A 108 -2.89 26.98 -74.22
C ASN A 108 -3.11 25.92 -75.30
N VAL A 109 -3.45 26.28 -76.53
CA VAL A 109 -3.56 25.31 -77.63
C VAL A 109 -2.38 25.49 -78.58
N TYR A 110 -1.67 24.42 -78.89
CA TYR A 110 -0.56 24.46 -79.83
C TYR A 110 -0.63 23.34 -80.86
N GLU A 111 -0.10 23.62 -82.04
CA GLU A 111 0.18 22.62 -83.07
C GLU A 111 1.58 22.88 -83.62
N VAL A 112 2.39 21.85 -83.73
CA VAL A 112 3.77 21.94 -84.23
C VAL A 112 3.87 21.17 -85.53
N TYR A 113 4.41 21.84 -86.54
CA TYR A 113 4.65 21.30 -87.86
C TYR A 113 6.14 21.38 -88.21
N PHE A 114 6.64 20.34 -88.86
CA PHE A 114 8.00 20.26 -89.39
C PHE A 114 7.93 19.98 -90.89
N ASN A 115 8.51 20.86 -91.71
CA ASN A 115 8.46 20.77 -93.18
C ASN A 115 7.04 20.48 -93.74
N GLY A 116 6.02 21.10 -93.14
CA GLY A 116 4.61 20.96 -93.52
C GLY A 116 3.87 19.75 -92.94
N GLU A 117 4.54 18.80 -92.28
CA GLU A 117 3.88 17.68 -91.57
C GLU A 117 3.65 18.04 -90.09
N LYS A 118 2.47 17.68 -89.57
CA LYS A 118 2.14 17.87 -88.15
C LYS A 118 2.84 16.82 -87.30
N ILE A 119 3.67 17.25 -86.36
CA ILE A 119 4.47 16.37 -85.47
C ILE A 119 4.00 16.37 -84.01
N GLY A 120 3.13 17.31 -83.63
CA GLY A 120 2.53 17.33 -82.31
C GLY A 120 1.42 18.36 -82.16
N GLU A 121 0.56 18.12 -81.17
CA GLU A 121 -0.49 19.05 -80.75
C GLU A 121 -0.74 18.95 -79.25
N GLY A 122 -1.31 20.01 -78.68
CA GLY A 122 -1.79 20.03 -77.31
C GLY A 122 -2.92 21.02 -77.15
N GLY A 123 -3.91 20.64 -76.33
CA GLY A 123 -5.13 21.41 -76.12
C GLY A 123 -6.17 21.20 -77.23
N VAL A 124 -7.41 21.61 -76.97
CA VAL A 124 -8.55 21.40 -77.89
C VAL A 124 -9.38 22.67 -77.98
N VAL A 125 -9.69 23.07 -79.22
CA VAL A 125 -10.64 24.13 -79.55
C VAL A 125 -11.93 23.49 -80.08
N LEU A 126 -13.06 23.81 -79.46
CA LEU A 126 -14.40 23.44 -79.93
C LEU A 126 -15.28 24.70 -79.96
N ASP A 127 -16.02 24.90 -81.05
CA ASP A 127 -16.95 26.04 -81.25
C ASP A 127 -16.37 27.43 -80.94
N GLY A 128 -15.09 27.65 -81.32
CA GLY A 128 -14.42 28.92 -81.08
C GLY A 128 -14.07 29.18 -79.61
N LYS A 129 -14.06 28.16 -78.75
CA LYS A 129 -13.59 28.20 -77.36
C LYS A 129 -12.56 27.12 -77.07
N ILE A 130 -11.57 27.44 -76.25
CA ILE A 130 -10.61 26.46 -75.73
C ILE A 130 -11.31 25.67 -74.62
N VAL A 131 -11.56 24.38 -74.87
CA VAL A 131 -12.21 23.46 -73.93
C VAL A 131 -11.22 22.60 -73.15
N ARG A 132 -10.01 22.42 -73.68
CA ARG A 132 -8.89 21.75 -72.99
C ARG A 132 -7.61 22.55 -73.20
N ASN A 133 -6.92 22.89 -72.11
CA ASN A 133 -5.61 23.52 -72.17
C ASN A 133 -4.53 22.44 -72.41
N GLY A 134 -3.59 22.73 -73.30
CA GLY A 134 -2.46 21.88 -73.67
C GLY A 134 -1.22 22.06 -72.79
N PHE A 135 -1.30 22.86 -71.72
CA PHE A 135 -0.17 23.15 -70.83
C PHE A 135 0.59 21.90 -70.41
N LYS A 136 1.83 21.77 -70.88
CA LYS A 136 2.78 20.72 -70.50
C LYS A 136 4.19 21.29 -70.43
N ARG A 137 4.95 20.81 -69.43
CA ARG A 137 6.39 21.01 -69.32
C ARG A 137 7.11 19.89 -70.07
N HIS A 138 8.27 20.20 -70.64
CA HIS A 138 9.13 19.26 -71.39
C HIS A 138 8.38 18.47 -72.46
N VAL A 139 7.75 19.17 -73.40
CA VAL A 139 7.08 18.55 -74.55
C VAL A 139 8.14 18.12 -75.56
N ILE A 140 8.30 16.80 -75.73
CA ILE A 140 9.24 16.22 -76.69
C ILE A 140 8.44 15.62 -77.84
N LEU A 141 8.69 16.13 -79.05
CA LEU A 141 7.98 15.73 -80.27
C LEU A 141 8.96 15.04 -81.23
N PRO A 142 8.79 13.74 -81.53
CA PRO A 142 9.62 13.06 -82.52
C PRO A 142 9.37 13.62 -83.93
N ILE A 143 10.43 13.80 -84.71
CA ILE A 143 10.37 14.23 -86.11
C ILE A 143 10.47 12.98 -86.99
N PRO A 144 9.53 12.75 -87.93
CA PRO A 144 9.63 11.66 -88.89
C PRO A 144 10.89 11.79 -89.77
N GLU A 145 11.73 10.75 -89.79
CA GLU A 145 13.02 10.74 -90.49
C GLU A 145 12.89 11.07 -91.99
N ASN A 146 11.82 10.59 -92.62
CA ASN A 146 11.53 10.80 -94.04
C ASN A 146 11.14 12.25 -94.41
N LYS A 147 10.97 13.15 -93.43
CA LYS A 147 10.67 14.57 -93.66
C LYS A 147 11.86 15.49 -93.48
N VAL A 148 12.96 15.00 -92.93
CA VAL A 148 14.18 15.78 -92.76
C VAL A 148 14.84 15.94 -94.12
N LYS A 149 15.04 17.20 -94.55
CA LYS A 149 15.66 17.52 -95.84
C LYS A 149 17.12 17.92 -95.62
N ILE A 150 18.01 17.50 -96.52
CA ILE A 150 19.36 18.07 -96.58
C ILE A 150 19.24 19.51 -97.10
N GLY A 151 19.83 20.46 -96.40
CA GLY A 151 19.66 21.90 -96.65
C GLY A 151 18.56 22.50 -95.76
N ASN A 152 17.70 23.36 -96.33
CA ASN A 152 16.72 24.13 -95.58
C ASN A 152 15.56 23.28 -95.02
N ASN A 153 15.33 23.43 -93.71
CA ASN A 153 14.20 22.87 -92.97
C ASN A 153 13.44 24.00 -92.26
N GLU A 154 12.14 23.80 -92.03
CA GLU A 154 11.30 24.74 -91.32
C GLU A 154 10.49 24.08 -90.19
N ILE A 155 10.34 24.81 -89.09
CA ILE A 155 9.42 24.52 -88.00
C ILE A 155 8.36 25.63 -87.99
N ARG A 156 7.08 25.24 -88.02
CA ARG A 156 5.94 26.12 -87.76
C ARG A 156 5.27 25.73 -86.45
N VAL A 157 5.19 26.65 -85.49
CA VAL A 157 4.43 26.47 -84.24
C VAL A 157 3.21 27.37 -84.29
N ILE A 158 2.04 26.76 -84.37
CA ILE A 158 0.76 27.47 -84.27
C ILE A 158 0.34 27.48 -82.82
N LEU A 159 -0.02 28.65 -82.32
CA LEU A 159 -0.50 28.84 -80.96
C LEU A 159 -1.85 29.51 -81.00
N SER A 160 -2.78 29.03 -80.19
CA SER A 160 -4.12 29.61 -80.04
C SER A 160 -4.47 29.81 -78.57
N TRP A 161 -5.06 30.97 -78.23
CA TRP A 161 -5.35 31.37 -76.85
C TRP A 161 -6.59 32.29 -76.75
N ASN A 162 -7.16 32.39 -75.54
CA ASN A 162 -8.24 33.34 -75.26
C ASN A 162 -7.69 34.75 -74.92
N PRO A 163 -8.45 35.83 -75.16
CA PRO A 163 -8.08 37.17 -74.72
C PRO A 163 -7.71 37.23 -73.22
N GLY A 164 -6.47 37.60 -72.92
CA GLY A 164 -5.96 37.74 -71.53
C GLY A 164 -5.13 36.57 -71.01
N GLU A 165 -5.02 35.46 -71.74
CA GLU A 165 -4.10 34.36 -71.43
C GLU A 165 -2.67 34.66 -71.92
N GLU A 166 -1.67 34.16 -71.19
CA GLU A 166 -0.25 34.28 -71.56
C GLU A 166 0.15 33.20 -72.57
N LEU A 167 0.99 33.56 -73.54
CA LEU A 167 1.44 32.71 -74.63
C LEU A 167 2.94 32.40 -74.44
N ASP A 168 3.26 31.17 -74.06
CA ASP A 168 4.64 30.78 -73.73
C ASP A 168 5.06 29.54 -74.53
N VAL A 169 6.10 29.69 -75.36
CA VAL A 169 6.76 28.59 -76.12
C VAL A 169 8.12 28.23 -75.52
N TYR A 170 8.65 29.12 -74.68
CA TYR A 170 9.88 28.95 -73.94
C TYR A 170 9.84 29.89 -72.74
N ALA A 171 9.40 29.41 -71.58
CA ALA A 171 9.52 30.15 -70.33
C ALA A 171 10.56 29.45 -69.45
N SER A 172 11.34 30.23 -68.68
CA SER A 172 12.36 29.72 -67.76
C SER A 172 11.74 28.95 -66.59
N PHE A 173 11.27 27.73 -66.87
CA PHE A 173 10.88 26.73 -65.90
C PHE A 173 11.65 25.46 -66.27
N ASP A 174 12.70 25.16 -65.51
CA ASP A 174 13.73 24.15 -65.81
C ASP A 174 14.50 24.46 -67.12
N SER A 175 15.80 24.73 -67.01
CA SER A 175 16.71 25.22 -68.06
C SER A 175 17.13 24.15 -69.06
N ALA A 176 16.25 23.20 -69.35
CA ALA A 176 16.42 22.40 -70.54
C ALA A 176 16.15 23.32 -71.75
N PRO A 177 17.13 23.55 -72.64
CA PRO A 177 16.94 24.50 -73.73
C PRO A 177 15.91 23.99 -74.73
N LEU A 178 15.27 24.94 -75.43
CA LEU A 178 14.49 24.65 -76.62
C LEU A 178 15.47 24.27 -77.74
N VAL A 179 15.46 23.01 -78.14
CA VAL A 179 16.47 22.44 -79.04
C VAL A 179 15.91 21.29 -79.88
N VAL A 180 16.50 21.09 -81.06
CA VAL A 180 16.36 19.86 -81.84
C VAL A 180 17.59 19.00 -81.57
N ASP A 181 17.40 17.79 -81.05
CA ASP A 181 18.50 16.87 -80.72
C ASP A 181 18.02 15.41 -80.91
N LEU A 182 18.93 14.45 -80.73
CA LEU A 182 18.65 13.02 -80.80
C LEU A 182 17.53 12.62 -79.84
N GLN A 183 16.72 11.64 -80.24
CA GLN A 183 15.55 11.22 -79.49
C GLN A 183 15.92 10.65 -78.11
N SER A 184 16.94 9.78 -78.00
CA SER A 184 17.37 9.22 -76.71
C SER A 184 17.79 10.29 -75.69
N ARG A 185 18.41 11.37 -76.16
CA ARG A 185 18.89 12.49 -75.34
C ARG A 185 17.75 13.36 -74.87
N ASN A 186 16.84 13.73 -75.76
CA ASN A 186 15.64 14.46 -75.37
C ASN A 186 14.79 13.63 -74.38
N VAL A 187 14.63 12.32 -74.60
CA VAL A 187 13.93 11.42 -73.65
C VAL A 187 14.63 11.38 -72.28
N SER A 188 15.94 11.56 -72.21
CA SER A 188 16.65 11.65 -70.92
C SER A 188 16.21 12.85 -70.07
N ILE A 189 15.66 13.92 -70.68
CA ILE A 189 15.06 15.05 -69.96
C ILE A 189 13.83 14.60 -69.16
N LEU A 190 13.12 13.57 -69.62
CA LEU A 190 12.02 12.94 -68.89
C LEU A 190 12.49 11.98 -67.79
N SER A 191 13.80 11.69 -67.69
CA SER A 191 14.33 10.78 -66.65
C SER A 191 14.30 11.46 -65.27
N GLU A 192 13.17 11.38 -64.60
CA GLU A 192 12.95 11.92 -63.25
C GLU A 192 13.19 10.89 -62.13
N ARG A 193 13.90 9.78 -62.42
CA ARG A 193 14.10 8.68 -61.46
C ARG A 193 14.62 9.15 -60.09
N PRO A 194 15.65 10.02 -59.97
CA PRO A 194 16.11 10.48 -58.66
C PRO A 194 15.05 11.29 -57.91
N ARG A 195 14.25 12.10 -58.63
CA ARG A 195 13.18 12.92 -58.08
C ARG A 195 12.07 12.04 -57.49
N LEU A 196 11.64 11.01 -58.22
CA LEU A 196 10.59 10.07 -57.78
C LEU A 196 11.07 9.15 -56.65
N ILE A 197 12.31 8.67 -56.70
CA ILE A 197 12.89 7.86 -55.61
C ILE A 197 12.94 8.66 -54.30
N LEU A 198 13.41 9.91 -54.35
CA LEU A 198 13.43 10.78 -53.17
C LEU A 198 12.02 11.12 -52.67
N SER A 199 11.08 11.40 -53.58
CA SER A 199 9.67 11.60 -53.20
C SER A 199 9.11 10.39 -52.47
N PHE A 200 9.29 9.17 -53.00
CA PHE A 200 8.84 7.96 -52.33
C PHE A 200 9.51 7.76 -50.96
N LEU A 201 10.82 8.00 -50.87
CA LEU A 201 11.57 7.92 -49.60
C LEU A 201 10.96 8.86 -48.56
N TYR A 202 10.70 10.12 -48.91
CA TYR A 202 10.14 11.12 -48.01
C TYR A 202 8.71 10.79 -47.60
N LEU A 203 7.89 10.28 -48.53
CA LEU A 203 6.57 9.77 -48.17
C LEU A 203 6.67 8.66 -47.13
N PHE A 204 7.58 7.70 -47.31
CA PHE A 204 7.79 6.58 -46.39
C PHE A 204 8.32 7.05 -45.03
N VAL A 205 9.32 7.93 -45.00
CA VAL A 205 9.84 8.53 -43.76
C VAL A 205 8.73 9.29 -43.03
N GLY A 206 7.89 10.02 -43.76
CA GLY A 206 6.71 10.69 -43.22
C GLY A 206 5.76 9.72 -42.50
N PHE A 207 5.39 8.62 -43.15
CA PHE A 207 4.56 7.56 -42.54
C PHE A 207 5.24 6.92 -41.31
N TYR A 208 6.54 6.66 -41.39
CA TYR A 208 7.32 6.08 -40.29
C TYR A 208 7.26 6.95 -39.02
N HIS A 209 7.39 8.27 -39.17
CA HIS A 209 7.26 9.19 -38.04
C HIS A 209 5.81 9.27 -37.50
N PHE A 210 4.78 9.14 -38.34
CA PHE A 210 3.41 9.00 -37.83
C PHE A 210 3.20 7.76 -36.98
N LEU A 211 3.77 6.60 -37.36
CA LEU A 211 3.70 5.40 -36.54
C LEU A 211 4.34 5.62 -35.16
N PHE A 212 5.46 6.34 -35.09
CA PHE A 212 6.06 6.71 -33.81
C PHE A 212 5.18 7.66 -33.00
N TYR A 213 4.56 8.65 -33.63
CA TYR A 213 3.64 9.55 -32.96
C TYR A 213 2.47 8.80 -32.34
N PHE A 214 1.84 7.85 -33.05
CA PHE A 214 0.76 7.03 -32.49
C PHE A 214 1.21 6.17 -31.31
N LYS A 215 2.43 5.62 -31.35
CA LYS A 215 3.01 4.88 -30.22
C LYS A 215 3.45 5.78 -29.07
N ARG A 216 3.77 7.05 -29.34
CA ARG A 216 4.35 8.02 -28.39
C ARG A 216 3.73 9.41 -28.57
N PRO A 217 2.44 9.61 -28.27
CA PRO A 217 1.73 10.86 -28.56
C PRO A 217 2.28 12.08 -27.79
N LYS A 218 3.06 11.86 -26.73
CA LYS A 218 3.78 12.91 -26.00
C LYS A 218 4.91 13.54 -26.83
N GLN A 219 5.47 12.82 -27.81
CA GLN A 219 6.56 13.28 -28.69
C GLN A 219 5.99 13.93 -29.94
N LYS A 220 5.51 15.17 -29.82
CA LYS A 220 4.81 15.90 -30.91
C LYS A 220 5.70 16.21 -32.12
N TYR A 221 7.02 16.15 -32.01
CA TYR A 221 7.92 16.39 -33.13
C TYR A 221 7.77 15.35 -34.25
N ASP A 222 7.40 14.11 -33.92
CA ASP A 222 7.17 13.05 -34.92
C ASP A 222 5.94 13.36 -35.80
N LEU A 223 4.91 13.99 -35.24
CA LEU A 223 3.75 14.46 -36.00
C LEU A 223 4.13 15.55 -37.00
N PHE A 224 4.85 16.57 -36.56
CA PHE A 224 5.20 17.70 -37.42
C PHE A 224 6.25 17.34 -38.47
N PHE A 225 7.21 16.48 -38.12
CA PHE A 225 8.18 15.96 -39.10
C PHE A 225 7.51 15.05 -40.13
N GLY A 226 6.56 14.21 -39.70
CA GLY A 226 5.75 13.39 -40.60
C GLY A 226 4.96 14.23 -41.61
N LEU A 227 4.24 15.24 -41.14
CA LEU A 227 3.50 16.19 -41.99
C LEU A 227 4.43 16.96 -42.94
N PHE A 228 5.57 17.43 -42.45
CA PHE A 228 6.58 18.11 -43.26
C PHE A 228 7.08 17.21 -44.41
N SER A 229 7.52 15.98 -44.10
CA SER A 229 8.09 15.07 -45.10
C SER A 229 7.04 14.62 -46.13
N MET A 230 5.80 14.35 -45.70
CA MET A 230 4.71 13.98 -46.63
C MET A 230 4.30 15.14 -47.55
N PHE A 231 4.15 16.36 -47.01
CA PHE A 231 3.80 17.53 -47.82
C PHE A 231 4.95 17.88 -48.77
N PHE A 232 6.19 17.74 -48.33
CA PHE A 232 7.35 17.98 -49.18
C PHE A 232 7.47 16.93 -50.29
N SER A 233 7.20 15.66 -50.00
CA SER A 233 7.08 14.60 -51.02
C SER A 233 5.99 14.94 -52.05
N ALA A 234 4.79 15.30 -51.59
CA ALA A 234 3.68 15.64 -52.48
C ALA A 234 4.03 16.84 -53.36
N TYR A 235 4.72 17.85 -52.82
CA TYR A 235 5.24 18.98 -53.59
C TYR A 235 6.23 18.53 -54.68
N ILE A 236 7.19 17.66 -54.37
CA ILE A 236 8.13 17.13 -55.37
C ILE A 236 7.40 16.39 -56.49
N TYR A 237 6.39 15.59 -56.15
CA TYR A 237 5.58 14.87 -57.13
C TYR A 237 4.77 15.81 -58.02
N LEU A 238 4.14 16.86 -57.47
CA LEU A 238 3.39 17.86 -58.27
C LEU A 238 4.25 18.69 -59.21
N ARG A 239 5.54 18.82 -58.90
CA ARG A 239 6.54 19.47 -59.76
C ARG A 239 7.14 18.52 -60.81
N SER A 240 6.88 17.22 -60.71
CA SER A 240 7.37 16.19 -61.63
C SER A 240 6.50 16.08 -62.88
N ASN A 241 7.05 15.55 -63.97
CA ASN A 241 6.31 15.24 -65.20
C ASN A 241 5.28 14.13 -64.99
N ALA A 242 5.47 13.25 -63.99
CA ALA A 242 4.50 12.21 -63.65
C ALA A 242 3.12 12.77 -63.25
N VAL A 243 3.04 14.05 -62.83
CA VAL A 243 1.77 14.70 -62.49
C VAL A 243 0.79 14.76 -63.67
N TYR A 244 1.30 14.78 -64.91
CA TYR A 244 0.47 14.86 -66.11
C TYR A 244 -0.29 13.56 -66.40
N GLU A 245 0.09 12.44 -65.79
CA GLU A 245 -0.68 11.19 -65.84
C GLU A 245 -2.02 11.29 -65.11
N LEU A 246 -2.16 12.26 -64.19
CA LEU A 246 -3.40 12.49 -63.45
C LEU A 246 -4.44 13.29 -64.24
N ASP A 247 -4.09 13.80 -65.43
CA ASP A 247 -4.93 14.62 -66.31
C ASP A 247 -5.67 15.77 -65.58
N LEU A 248 -4.99 16.39 -64.61
CA LEU A 248 -5.54 17.50 -63.84
C LEU A 248 -5.59 18.78 -64.67
N ASP A 249 -6.61 19.61 -64.40
CA ASP A 249 -6.63 20.98 -64.92
C ASP A 249 -5.38 21.76 -64.44
N PRO A 250 -4.63 22.44 -65.32
CA PRO A 250 -3.38 23.12 -64.95
C PRO A 250 -3.55 24.19 -63.87
N LEU A 251 -4.69 24.90 -63.85
CA LEU A 251 -4.97 25.89 -62.81
C LEU A 251 -5.23 25.19 -61.48
N PHE A 252 -5.95 24.06 -61.48
CA PHE A 252 -6.15 23.24 -60.30
C PHE A 252 -4.83 22.65 -59.76
N GLN A 253 -3.97 22.13 -60.63
CA GLN A 253 -2.64 21.62 -60.26
C GLN A 253 -1.78 22.71 -59.59
N MET A 254 -1.72 23.91 -60.17
CA MET A 254 -1.01 25.05 -59.60
C MET A 254 -1.57 25.44 -58.22
N LYS A 255 -2.90 25.47 -58.06
CA LYS A 255 -3.54 25.75 -56.77
C LYS A 255 -3.15 24.72 -55.72
N LEU A 256 -3.17 23.44 -56.08
CA LEU A 256 -2.77 22.34 -55.20
C LEU A 256 -1.29 22.45 -54.80
N GLU A 257 -0.39 22.76 -55.75
CA GLU A 257 1.04 23.01 -55.50
C GLU A 257 1.23 24.11 -54.44
N TYR A 258 0.51 25.23 -54.57
CA TYR A 258 0.62 26.36 -53.64
C TYR A 258 0.07 26.03 -52.25
N MET A 259 -1.06 25.35 -52.16
CA MET A 259 -1.62 24.90 -50.88
C MET A 259 -0.65 23.99 -50.11
N ILE A 260 0.08 23.13 -50.82
CA ILE A 260 1.04 22.22 -50.18
C ILE A 260 2.29 23.00 -49.74
N ILE A 261 2.94 23.74 -50.64
CA ILE A 261 4.22 24.41 -50.33
C ILE A 261 4.08 25.45 -49.22
N PHE A 262 2.92 26.11 -49.10
CA PHE A 262 2.67 27.07 -48.01
C PHE A 262 2.79 26.43 -46.63
N ASN A 263 2.38 25.17 -46.50
CA ASN A 263 2.39 24.45 -45.23
C ASN A 263 3.72 23.73 -44.95
N VAL A 264 4.54 23.45 -45.96
CA VAL A 264 5.86 22.77 -45.80
C VAL A 264 6.76 23.55 -44.82
N THR A 265 6.96 24.85 -45.05
CA THR A 265 7.79 25.69 -44.17
C THR A 265 7.22 25.80 -42.76
N ALA A 266 5.88 25.82 -42.63
CA ALA A 266 5.21 25.87 -41.33
C ALA A 266 5.44 24.59 -40.52
N PHE A 267 5.25 23.41 -41.12
CA PHE A 267 5.49 22.13 -40.45
C PHE A 267 6.97 21.96 -40.05
N PHE A 268 7.90 22.43 -40.88
CA PHE A 268 9.33 22.39 -40.54
C PHE A 268 9.65 23.22 -39.28
N LEU A 269 9.11 24.44 -39.15
CA LEU A 269 9.31 25.27 -37.96
C LEU A 269 8.69 24.65 -36.70
N LEU A 270 7.48 24.09 -36.82
CA LEU A 270 6.81 23.39 -35.71
C LEU A 270 7.61 22.17 -35.25
N PHE A 271 8.21 21.45 -36.20
CA PHE A 271 9.14 20.37 -35.92
C PHE A 271 10.37 20.87 -35.16
N LEU A 272 11.07 21.91 -35.62
CA LEU A 272 12.27 22.43 -34.93
C LEU A 272 11.98 22.86 -33.49
N ASP A 273 10.87 23.58 -33.27
CA ASP A 273 10.43 24.01 -31.95
C ASP A 273 10.15 22.82 -31.02
N THR A 274 9.39 21.84 -31.50
CA THR A 274 9.04 20.66 -30.69
C THR A 274 10.21 19.72 -30.47
N PHE A 275 11.15 19.63 -31.42
CA PHE A 275 12.34 18.80 -31.32
C PHE A 275 13.37 19.38 -30.34
N PHE A 276 13.61 20.70 -30.35
CA PHE A 276 14.63 21.33 -29.52
C PHE A 276 14.11 21.97 -28.23
N GLU A 277 12.92 22.57 -28.24
CA GLU A 277 12.35 23.28 -27.08
C GLU A 277 11.24 22.50 -26.37
N SER A 278 10.79 21.36 -26.92
CA SER A 278 9.68 20.55 -26.40
C SER A 278 8.35 21.31 -26.27
N LYS A 279 8.24 22.48 -26.90
CA LYS A 279 7.05 23.35 -26.92
C LYS A 279 7.00 24.10 -28.24
N VAL A 280 5.81 24.51 -28.67
CA VAL A 280 5.64 25.32 -29.87
C VAL A 280 5.72 26.80 -29.52
N SER A 281 6.64 27.53 -30.15
CA SER A 281 6.77 28.97 -29.95
C SER A 281 5.54 29.73 -30.44
N PHE A 282 5.40 30.97 -29.99
CA PHE A 282 4.37 31.87 -30.52
C PHE A 282 4.61 32.19 -32.00
N VAL A 283 5.88 32.35 -32.40
CA VAL A 283 6.30 32.70 -33.77
C VAL A 283 5.93 31.59 -34.76
N SER A 284 6.23 30.33 -34.45
CA SER A 284 5.87 29.19 -35.31
C SER A 284 4.36 28.97 -35.40
N ARG A 285 3.61 29.20 -34.31
CA ARG A 285 2.13 29.17 -34.34
C ARG A 285 1.55 30.27 -35.22
N PHE A 286 2.08 31.49 -35.09
CA PHE A 286 1.68 32.60 -35.94
C PHE A 286 1.94 32.29 -37.42
N TYR A 287 3.11 31.74 -37.74
CA TYR A 287 3.43 31.36 -39.12
C TYR A 287 2.55 30.24 -39.66
N GLN A 288 2.22 29.24 -38.85
CA GLN A 288 1.27 28.20 -39.22
C GLN A 288 -0.11 28.79 -39.53
N PHE A 289 -0.61 29.69 -38.68
CA PHE A 289 -1.89 30.35 -38.90
C PHE A 289 -1.87 31.19 -40.18
N PHE A 290 -0.79 31.93 -40.40
CA PHE A 290 -0.54 32.68 -41.63
C PHE A 290 -0.54 31.78 -42.88
N ALA A 291 0.19 30.65 -42.84
CA ALA A 291 0.24 29.68 -43.93
C ALA A 291 -1.14 29.06 -44.22
N LEU A 292 -1.93 28.76 -43.18
CA LEU A 292 -3.30 28.26 -43.32
C LEU A 292 -4.25 29.29 -43.94
N ILE A 293 -4.11 30.57 -43.59
CA ILE A 293 -4.86 31.67 -44.23
C ILE A 293 -4.51 31.74 -45.71
N LEU A 294 -3.22 31.73 -46.06
CA LEU A 294 -2.83 31.74 -47.47
C LEU A 294 -3.38 30.52 -48.21
N THR A 295 -3.33 29.34 -47.58
CA THR A 295 -3.85 28.08 -48.14
C THR A 295 -5.36 28.15 -48.38
N SER A 296 -6.14 28.72 -47.46
CA SER A 296 -7.60 28.81 -47.60
C SER A 296 -8.07 29.82 -48.63
N LEU A 297 -7.25 30.83 -48.96
CA LEU A 297 -7.53 31.82 -50.00
C LEU A 297 -7.32 31.28 -51.43
N ILE A 298 -6.47 30.26 -51.61
CA ILE A 298 -6.07 29.75 -52.94
C ILE A 298 -7.23 29.16 -53.77
N PRO A 299 -8.13 28.31 -53.24
CA PRO A 299 -9.22 27.72 -54.02
C PRO A 299 -10.11 28.76 -54.74
N PHE A 300 -10.37 29.89 -54.08
CA PHE A 300 -11.27 30.94 -54.56
C PHE A 300 -10.55 32.04 -55.37
N SER A 301 -9.23 31.96 -55.50
CA SER A 301 -8.41 33.00 -56.13
C SER A 301 -8.29 32.83 -57.64
N SER A 302 -8.16 33.96 -58.35
CA SER A 302 -7.75 33.97 -59.77
C SER A 302 -6.24 33.71 -59.89
N ARG A 303 -5.76 33.35 -61.08
CA ARG A 303 -4.33 33.07 -61.33
C ARG A 303 -3.42 34.22 -60.88
N ALA A 304 -3.82 35.48 -61.16
CA ALA A 304 -3.04 36.66 -60.77
C ALA A 304 -2.97 36.82 -59.24
N VAL A 305 -4.07 36.53 -58.52
CA VAL A 305 -4.11 36.57 -57.06
C VAL A 305 -3.26 35.44 -56.47
N CYS A 306 -3.32 34.23 -57.04
CA CYS A 306 -2.47 33.11 -56.62
C CYS A 306 -0.97 33.44 -56.71
N LEU A 307 -0.53 34.09 -57.79
CA LEU A 307 0.87 34.53 -57.96
C LEU A 307 1.27 35.60 -56.94
N SER A 308 0.37 36.53 -56.63
CA SER A 308 0.60 37.53 -55.57
C SER A 308 0.71 36.88 -54.18
N LEU A 309 -0.16 35.92 -53.86
CA LEU A 309 -0.10 35.16 -52.61
C LEU A 309 1.19 34.33 -52.50
N LEU A 310 1.66 33.73 -53.61
CA LEU A 310 2.94 33.03 -53.67
C LEU A 310 4.11 33.96 -53.32
N ARG A 311 4.15 35.19 -53.87
CA ARG A 311 5.21 36.17 -53.55
C ARG A 311 5.20 36.58 -52.08
N ILE A 312 4.02 36.79 -51.51
CA ILE A 312 3.85 37.07 -50.08
C ILE A 312 4.42 35.91 -49.24
N TRP A 313 4.12 34.67 -49.62
CA TRP A 313 4.69 33.49 -48.97
C TRP A 313 6.21 33.43 -49.14
N GLN A 314 6.75 33.64 -50.34
CA GLN A 314 8.20 33.60 -50.60
C GLN A 314 8.97 34.60 -49.72
N LEU A 315 8.49 35.84 -49.60
CA LEU A 315 9.08 36.85 -48.72
C LEU A 315 9.01 36.43 -47.25
N SER A 316 7.87 35.88 -46.81
CA SER A 316 7.74 35.37 -45.44
C SER A 316 8.71 34.21 -45.17
N ALA A 317 8.90 33.31 -46.14
CA ALA A 317 9.76 32.14 -45.98
C ALA A 317 11.22 32.52 -45.67
N PHE A 318 11.75 33.62 -46.23
CA PHE A 318 13.07 34.15 -45.85
C PHE A 318 13.14 34.59 -44.38
N VAL A 319 12.13 35.31 -43.90
CA VAL A 319 12.08 35.76 -42.49
C VAL A 319 12.08 34.55 -41.56
N PHE A 320 11.31 33.51 -41.90
CA PHE A 320 11.22 32.31 -41.09
C PHE A 320 12.41 31.36 -41.26
N ALA A 321 13.11 31.39 -42.41
CA ALA A 321 14.41 30.76 -42.57
C ALA A 321 15.44 31.34 -41.58
N LEU A 322 15.49 32.68 -41.44
CA LEU A 322 16.34 33.32 -40.42
C LEU A 322 15.93 32.93 -38.99
N TYR A 323 14.63 32.84 -38.72
CA TYR A 323 14.13 32.37 -37.42
C TYR A 323 14.54 30.92 -37.12
N SER A 324 14.54 30.04 -38.12
CA SER A 324 15.00 28.66 -37.95
C SER A 324 16.47 28.57 -37.54
N ILE A 325 17.33 29.50 -38.02
CA ILE A 325 18.72 29.63 -37.58
C ILE A 325 18.77 30.02 -36.09
N LEU A 326 17.92 30.95 -35.65
CA LEU A 326 17.87 31.35 -34.24
C LEU A 326 17.47 30.19 -33.32
N ILE A 327 16.51 29.34 -33.72
CA ILE A 327 16.17 28.13 -32.98
C ILE A 327 17.38 27.20 -32.88
N MET A 328 18.09 26.98 -33.99
CA MET A 328 19.29 26.13 -34.01
C MET A 328 20.41 26.67 -33.12
N ILE A 329 20.71 27.98 -33.18
CA ILE A 329 21.72 28.62 -32.33
C ILE A 329 21.36 28.47 -30.85
N ARG A 330 20.10 28.73 -30.47
CA ARG A 330 19.65 28.52 -29.08
C ARG A 330 19.82 27.08 -28.63
N ALA A 331 19.55 26.11 -29.51
CA ALA A 331 19.70 24.70 -29.21
C ALA A 331 21.19 24.31 -28.99
N LEU A 332 22.11 24.88 -29.75
CA LEU A 332 23.56 24.70 -29.59
C LEU A 332 24.09 25.32 -28.30
N ILE A 333 23.64 26.53 -27.94
CA ILE A 333 24.03 27.22 -26.69
C ILE A 333 23.64 26.37 -25.47
N ARG A 334 22.51 25.67 -25.52
CA ARG A 334 22.05 24.74 -24.46
C ARG A 334 22.85 23.43 -24.39
N LYS A 335 23.91 23.27 -25.20
CA LYS A 335 24.78 22.08 -25.28
C LYS A 335 24.01 20.77 -25.48
N ASN A 336 22.88 20.82 -26.20
CA ASN A 336 22.16 19.61 -26.53
C ASN A 336 23.00 18.78 -27.52
N ARG A 337 23.42 17.57 -27.08
CA ARG A 337 24.28 16.67 -27.87
C ARG A 337 23.64 16.30 -29.21
N ASP A 338 22.31 16.31 -29.29
CA ASP A 338 21.58 15.98 -30.52
C ASP A 338 21.57 17.17 -31.50
N SER A 339 21.58 18.42 -31.01
CA SER A 339 21.68 19.63 -31.84
C SER A 339 23.02 19.75 -32.55
N ILE A 340 24.12 19.38 -31.90
CA ILE A 340 25.47 19.39 -32.50
C ILE A 340 25.53 18.44 -33.69
N ARG A 341 24.82 17.32 -33.63
CA ARG A 341 24.81 16.30 -34.69
C ARG A 341 23.88 16.69 -35.85
N LEU A 342 22.79 17.41 -35.55
CA LEU A 342 21.82 17.82 -36.56
C LEU A 342 22.25 19.07 -37.36
N ILE A 343 23.19 19.87 -36.84
CA ILE A 343 23.55 21.16 -37.43
C ILE A 343 24.05 21.05 -38.87
N ALA A 344 24.86 20.04 -39.18
CA ALA A 344 25.46 19.88 -40.51
C ALA A 344 24.37 19.65 -41.57
N GLY A 345 23.47 18.70 -41.32
CA GLY A 345 22.32 18.45 -42.18
C GLY A 345 21.38 19.64 -42.27
N PHE A 346 21.19 20.38 -41.16
CA PHE A 346 20.35 21.57 -41.14
C PHE A 346 20.91 22.71 -41.99
N ILE A 347 22.22 22.96 -41.93
CA ILE A 347 22.89 23.99 -42.74
C ILE A 347 22.74 23.66 -44.23
N VAL A 348 22.95 22.39 -44.61
CA VAL A 348 22.78 21.94 -46.00
C VAL A 348 21.32 22.09 -46.46
N LEU A 349 20.36 21.70 -45.64
CA LEU A 349 18.93 21.89 -45.91
C LEU A 349 18.56 23.37 -46.05
N LEU A 350 19.06 24.23 -45.16
CA LEU A 350 18.75 25.64 -45.18
C LEU A 350 19.38 26.34 -46.39
N ALA A 351 20.65 26.05 -46.69
CA ALA A 351 21.34 26.61 -47.84
C ALA A 351 20.65 26.22 -49.15
N SER A 352 20.25 24.96 -49.29
CA SER A 352 19.50 24.47 -50.45
C SER A 352 18.09 25.05 -50.53
N ALA A 353 17.37 25.21 -49.41
CA ALA A 353 16.07 25.87 -49.38
C ALA A 353 16.15 27.34 -49.81
N VAL A 354 17.14 28.07 -49.31
CA VAL A 354 17.37 29.46 -49.67
C VAL A 354 17.76 29.58 -51.15
N ALA A 355 18.63 28.70 -51.65
CA ALA A 355 19.01 28.68 -53.06
C ALA A 355 17.80 28.44 -53.98
N ASP A 356 16.98 27.43 -53.69
CA ASP A 356 15.78 27.16 -54.48
C ASP A 356 14.74 28.29 -54.37
N LEU A 357 14.63 28.94 -53.20
CA LEU A 357 13.74 30.09 -53.00
C LEU A 357 14.18 31.31 -53.83
N VAL A 358 15.48 31.64 -53.80
CA VAL A 358 16.10 32.70 -54.63
C VAL A 358 15.93 32.40 -56.11
N GLY A 359 16.14 31.15 -56.53
CA GLY A 359 15.92 30.70 -57.91
C GLY A 359 14.45 30.83 -58.32
N SER A 360 13.50 30.42 -57.46
CA SER A 360 12.06 30.52 -57.76
C SER A 360 11.56 31.97 -57.91
N MET A 361 12.27 32.93 -57.33
CA MET A 361 11.99 34.36 -57.47
C MET A 361 12.71 34.99 -58.68
N GLN A 362 13.49 34.22 -59.43
CA GLN A 362 14.30 34.67 -60.57
C GLN A 362 15.29 35.78 -60.22
N LEU A 363 15.76 35.81 -58.96
CA LEU A 363 16.75 36.81 -58.50
C LEU A 363 18.16 36.50 -59.04
N VAL A 364 18.47 35.21 -59.24
CA VAL A 364 19.72 34.73 -59.82
C VAL A 364 19.37 33.79 -60.98
N PRO A 365 19.63 34.19 -62.24
CA PRO A 365 19.33 33.35 -63.41
C PRO A 365 20.07 32.02 -63.36
N GLY A 366 19.37 30.92 -63.63
CA GLY A 366 19.96 29.58 -63.74
C GLY A 366 19.96 28.76 -62.44
N LEU A 367 19.63 29.37 -61.29
CA LEU A 367 19.60 28.69 -60.00
C LEU A 367 18.34 27.82 -59.83
N GLU A 368 17.25 28.16 -60.51
CA GLU A 368 15.95 27.48 -60.48
C GLU A 368 15.98 26.01 -60.97
N ASN A 369 17.08 25.58 -61.61
CA ASN A 369 17.18 24.32 -62.34
C ASN A 369 17.80 23.18 -61.53
N TYR A 370 18.50 23.52 -60.45
CA TYR A 370 19.18 22.51 -59.65
C TYR A 370 18.20 21.78 -58.72
N GLY A 371 17.17 22.48 -58.23
CA GLY A 371 16.19 21.96 -57.27
C GLY A 371 16.89 21.28 -56.09
N LEU A 372 17.80 22.02 -55.44
CA LEU A 372 18.74 21.54 -54.43
C LEU A 372 18.03 21.10 -53.15
N LEU A 373 16.85 21.64 -52.85
CA LEU A 373 16.13 21.39 -51.60
C LEU A 373 15.81 19.91 -51.42
N LYS A 374 15.51 19.19 -52.51
CA LYS A 374 15.27 17.74 -52.45
C LYS A 374 16.51 16.97 -52.01
N TYR A 375 17.72 17.43 -52.33
CA TYR A 375 18.97 16.78 -51.88
C TYR A 375 19.38 17.25 -50.49
N GLY A 376 19.12 18.51 -50.16
CA GLY A 376 19.37 19.04 -48.81
C GLY A 376 18.49 18.37 -47.76
N PHE A 377 17.25 18.03 -48.10
CA PHE A 377 16.39 17.27 -47.20
C PHE A 377 16.89 15.84 -46.97
N PHE A 378 17.42 15.17 -47.99
CA PHE A 378 18.05 13.85 -47.83
C PHE A 378 19.20 13.88 -46.82
N ALA A 379 20.08 14.88 -46.92
CA ALA A 379 21.19 15.07 -45.97
C ALA A 379 20.68 15.33 -44.54
N PHE A 380 19.58 16.06 -44.40
CA PHE A 380 18.93 16.29 -43.11
C PHE A 380 18.34 15.01 -42.50
N GLU A 381 17.67 14.19 -43.32
CA GLU A 381 17.10 12.91 -42.89
C GLU A 381 18.17 11.94 -42.37
N LEU A 382 19.33 11.83 -43.05
CA LEU A 382 20.45 11.02 -42.57
C LEU A 382 20.91 11.46 -41.17
N GLY A 383 20.92 12.77 -40.91
CA GLY A 383 21.21 13.32 -39.59
C GLY A 383 20.23 12.87 -38.50
N ILE A 384 18.93 12.87 -38.81
CA ILE A 384 17.88 12.41 -37.89
C ILE A 384 17.99 10.91 -37.61
N VAL A 385 18.19 10.10 -38.65
CA VAL A 385 18.34 8.64 -38.52
C VAL A 385 19.51 8.31 -37.59
N PHE A 386 20.64 8.99 -37.74
CA PHE A 386 21.82 8.80 -36.88
C PHE A 386 21.56 9.19 -35.42
N ILE A 387 20.81 10.27 -35.17
CA ILE A 387 20.44 10.69 -33.80
C ILE A 387 19.54 9.64 -33.16
N LEU A 388 18.53 9.15 -33.89
CA LEU A 388 17.58 8.17 -33.37
C LEU A 388 18.27 6.86 -33.00
N ALA A 389 19.19 6.37 -33.85
CA ALA A 389 19.99 5.18 -33.58
C ALA A 389 20.81 5.32 -32.29
N ASN A 390 21.49 6.46 -32.11
CA ASN A 390 22.26 6.72 -30.89
C ASN A 390 21.39 6.85 -29.63
N ARG A 391 20.20 7.43 -29.76
CA ARG A 391 19.25 7.53 -28.64
C ARG A 391 18.74 6.16 -28.23
N PHE A 392 18.48 5.27 -29.20
CA PHE A 392 18.09 3.89 -28.95
C PHE A 392 19.18 3.12 -28.20
N LEU A 393 20.43 3.19 -28.67
CA LEU A 393 21.57 2.53 -28.02
C LEU A 393 21.76 2.99 -26.56
N ARG A 394 21.64 4.29 -26.29
CA ARG A 394 21.78 4.80 -24.91
C ARG A 394 20.69 4.26 -23.98
N VAL A 395 19.44 4.25 -24.44
CA VAL A 395 18.32 3.75 -23.64
C VAL A 395 18.47 2.24 -23.39
N HIS A 396 18.90 1.48 -24.40
CA HIS A 396 19.13 0.04 -24.25
C HIS A 396 20.16 -0.27 -23.16
N ASN A 397 21.32 0.40 -23.19
CA ASN A 397 22.37 0.19 -22.19
C ASN A 397 21.92 0.58 -20.76
N GLN A 398 21.13 1.65 -20.62
CA GLN A 398 20.57 2.04 -19.31
C GLN A 398 19.63 0.98 -18.76
N VAL A 399 18.78 0.38 -19.61
CA VAL A 399 17.85 -0.69 -19.21
C VAL A 399 18.64 -1.92 -18.73
N GLU A 400 19.70 -2.29 -19.43
CA GLU A 400 20.57 -3.41 -19.06
C GLU A 400 21.25 -3.18 -17.70
N GLU A 401 21.81 -1.99 -17.47
CA GLU A 401 22.44 -1.61 -16.19
C GLU A 401 21.44 -1.63 -15.01
N LEU A 402 20.22 -1.10 -15.23
CA LEU A 402 19.15 -1.14 -14.23
C LEU A 402 18.75 -2.57 -13.87
N ASN A 403 18.65 -3.45 -14.85
CA ASN A 403 18.32 -4.86 -14.62
C ASN A 403 19.40 -5.58 -13.81
N LEU A 404 20.68 -5.37 -14.10
CA LEU A 404 21.80 -5.94 -13.34
C LEU A 404 21.79 -5.47 -11.87
N ASN A 405 21.52 -4.18 -11.64
CA ASN A 405 21.49 -3.62 -10.28
C ASN A 405 20.28 -4.12 -9.48
N LEU A 406 19.12 -4.30 -10.13
CA LEU A 406 17.93 -4.88 -9.51
C LEU A 406 18.18 -6.32 -9.07
N ASP A 407 18.76 -7.16 -9.93
CA ASP A 407 19.05 -8.56 -9.59
C ASP A 407 19.98 -8.68 -8.37
N ARG A 408 21.02 -7.83 -8.30
CA ARG A 408 21.89 -7.75 -7.11
C ARG A 408 21.12 -7.37 -5.84
N LYS A 409 20.27 -6.34 -5.91
CA LYS A 409 19.45 -5.91 -4.75
C LYS A 409 18.46 -6.96 -4.29
N VAL A 410 17.87 -7.72 -5.22
CA VAL A 410 16.97 -8.83 -4.90
C VAL A 410 17.75 -9.91 -4.15
N LYS A 411 18.90 -10.35 -4.66
CA LYS A 411 19.75 -11.35 -4.00
C LYS A 411 20.18 -10.92 -2.59
N GLU A 412 20.64 -9.68 -2.42
CA GLU A 412 21.02 -9.14 -1.11
C GLU A 412 19.85 -9.13 -0.12
N ARG A 413 18.66 -8.68 -0.55
CA ARG A 413 17.47 -8.66 0.33
C ARG A 413 17.00 -10.05 0.68
N THR A 414 17.00 -10.99 -0.28
CA THR A 414 16.60 -12.37 -0.04
C THR A 414 17.57 -13.06 0.94
N SER A 415 18.88 -12.84 0.82
CA SER A 415 19.87 -13.36 1.78
C SER A 415 19.63 -12.81 3.19
N ARG A 416 19.49 -11.48 3.33
CA ARG A 416 19.26 -10.85 4.63
C ARG A 416 17.96 -11.32 5.28
N LEU A 417 16.91 -11.53 4.47
CA LEU A 417 15.65 -12.06 4.95
C LEU A 417 15.82 -13.49 5.46
N GLN A 418 16.55 -14.34 4.72
CA GLN A 418 16.84 -15.71 5.14
C GLN A 418 17.64 -15.75 6.46
N ASP A 419 18.65 -14.89 6.60
CA ASP A 419 19.43 -14.78 7.84
C ASP A 419 18.56 -14.36 9.03
N THR A 420 17.68 -13.38 8.82
CA THR A 420 16.75 -12.90 9.85
C THR A 420 15.76 -14.01 10.26
N LEU A 421 15.25 -14.77 9.29
CA LEU A 421 14.34 -15.90 9.55
C LEU A 421 15.03 -17.02 10.32
N ASN A 422 16.29 -17.31 10.01
CA ASN A 422 17.09 -18.29 10.75
C ASN A 422 17.30 -17.84 12.20
N GLN A 423 17.66 -16.58 12.43
CA GLN A 423 17.81 -16.02 13.78
C GLN A 423 16.51 -16.10 14.60
N ILE A 424 15.36 -15.74 14.00
CA ILE A 424 14.06 -15.84 14.67
C ILE A 424 13.73 -17.31 15.01
N ARG A 425 14.04 -18.24 14.10
CA ARG A 425 13.82 -19.67 14.34
C ARG A 425 14.67 -20.19 15.49
N GLU A 426 15.95 -19.82 15.56
CA GLU A 426 16.83 -20.19 16.68
C GLU A 426 16.34 -19.62 18.01
N LEU A 427 16.01 -18.32 18.06
CA LEU A 427 15.46 -17.68 19.25
C LEU A 427 14.17 -18.35 19.72
N LYS A 428 13.29 -18.74 18.79
CA LYS A 428 12.07 -19.47 19.11
C LYS A 428 12.36 -20.84 19.72
N ILE A 429 13.32 -21.60 19.16
CA ILE A 429 13.72 -22.90 19.70
C ILE A 429 14.25 -22.75 21.12
N HIS A 430 15.05 -21.71 21.40
CA HIS A 430 15.53 -21.40 22.73
C HIS A 430 14.38 -21.09 23.70
N GLN A 431 13.47 -20.19 23.31
CA GLN A 431 12.31 -19.82 24.11
C GLN A 431 11.38 -21.03 24.40
N ASP A 432 11.10 -21.86 23.41
CA ASP A 432 10.28 -23.07 23.60
C ASP A 432 10.99 -24.09 24.51
N GLY A 433 12.33 -24.11 24.49
CA GLY A 433 13.16 -24.88 25.42
C GLY A 433 13.03 -24.38 26.86
N ASP A 434 13.06 -23.07 27.08
CA ASP A 434 12.87 -22.46 28.41
C ASP A 434 11.45 -22.73 28.94
N TYR A 435 10.43 -22.59 28.08
CA TYR A 435 9.05 -22.93 28.43
C TYR A 435 8.91 -24.40 28.82
N PHE A 436 9.58 -25.30 28.09
CA PHE A 436 9.60 -26.72 28.42
C PHE A 436 10.16 -26.96 29.82
N LEU A 437 11.32 -26.36 30.13
CA LEU A 437 11.94 -26.49 31.45
C LEU A 437 11.04 -25.94 32.56
N THR A 438 10.45 -24.75 32.39
CA THR A 438 9.53 -24.20 33.39
C THR A 438 8.30 -25.10 33.59
N SER A 439 7.71 -25.65 32.52
CA SER A 439 6.57 -26.57 32.64
C SER A 439 6.91 -27.83 33.43
N LEU A 440 8.13 -28.38 33.30
CA LEU A 440 8.56 -29.55 34.06
C LEU A 440 8.69 -29.27 35.56
N ILE A 441 8.93 -28.02 35.95
CA ILE A 441 9.02 -27.60 37.36
C ILE A 441 7.63 -27.27 37.90
N LEU A 442 6.74 -26.72 37.07
CA LEU A 442 5.38 -26.35 37.46
C LEU A 442 4.47 -27.57 37.64
N ASP A 443 4.53 -28.55 36.72
CA ASP A 443 3.63 -29.71 36.70
C ASP A 443 3.58 -30.47 38.05
N PRO A 444 4.70 -30.76 38.74
CA PRO A 444 4.67 -31.45 40.03
C PRO A 444 4.07 -30.63 41.19
N LEU A 445 3.95 -29.30 41.03
CA LEU A 445 3.34 -28.43 42.03
C LEU A 445 1.81 -28.46 41.94
N ASN A 446 1.26 -28.66 40.73
CA ASN A 446 -0.16 -28.84 40.49
C ASN A 446 -0.65 -30.20 41.02
N ARG A 447 -0.97 -30.24 42.32
CA ARG A 447 -1.45 -31.44 43.01
C ARG A 447 -2.77 -31.14 43.71
N TYR A 448 -3.88 -31.54 43.11
CA TYR A 448 -5.22 -31.20 43.60
C TYR A 448 -6.10 -32.41 43.91
N ASN A 449 -5.66 -33.62 43.56
CA ASN A 449 -6.42 -34.84 43.82
C ASN A 449 -6.11 -35.37 45.23
N VAL A 450 -7.02 -35.12 46.16
CA VAL A 450 -6.96 -35.64 47.55
C VAL A 450 -8.30 -36.30 47.86
N ARG A 451 -8.26 -37.54 48.35
CA ARG A 451 -9.46 -38.28 48.72
C ARG A 451 -9.28 -38.90 50.09
N ASN A 452 -10.21 -38.59 50.99
CA ASN A 452 -10.33 -39.25 52.27
C ASN A 452 -11.81 -39.55 52.59
N ASP A 453 -12.08 -40.05 53.79
CA ASP A 453 -13.43 -40.48 54.20
C ASP A 453 -14.43 -39.33 54.37
N PHE A 454 -13.95 -38.08 54.49
CA PHE A 454 -14.77 -36.91 54.78
C PHE A 454 -14.96 -36.02 53.56
N ILE A 455 -13.91 -35.86 52.73
CA ILE A 455 -13.88 -34.92 51.61
C ILE A 455 -13.11 -35.50 50.42
N VAL A 456 -13.58 -35.15 49.22
CA VAL A 456 -12.91 -35.40 47.95
C VAL A 456 -12.59 -34.07 47.30
N ALA A 457 -11.30 -33.82 47.07
CA ALA A 457 -10.78 -32.71 46.29
C ALA A 457 -10.42 -33.21 44.89
N GLU A 458 -10.99 -32.56 43.89
CA GLU A 458 -10.72 -32.77 42.46
C GLU A 458 -10.29 -31.43 41.87
N GLY A 459 -9.47 -31.45 40.83
CA GLY A 459 -9.07 -30.22 40.17
C GLY A 459 -8.89 -30.39 38.68
N PHE A 460 -8.92 -29.25 38.01
CA PHE A 460 -8.70 -29.11 36.59
C PHE A 460 -7.82 -27.88 36.38
N SER A 461 -6.86 -27.99 35.48
CA SER A 461 -6.04 -26.86 35.06
C SER A 461 -5.71 -27.01 33.58
N ARG A 462 -5.88 -25.93 32.83
CA ARG A 462 -5.56 -25.82 31.41
C ARG A 462 -4.98 -24.45 31.16
N GLN A 463 -3.76 -24.42 30.64
CA GLN A 463 -3.07 -23.15 30.38
C GLN A 463 -3.29 -22.76 28.91
N LYS A 464 -3.47 -21.47 28.64
CA LYS A 464 -3.71 -20.90 27.33
C LYS A 464 -2.49 -21.09 26.43
N LYS A 465 -1.29 -20.85 26.95
CA LYS A 465 -0.06 -20.94 26.14
C LYS A 465 0.34 -22.40 25.99
N LYS A 466 0.05 -22.93 24.79
CA LYS A 466 0.50 -24.25 24.34
C LYS A 466 1.72 -24.12 23.43
N PHE A 467 2.68 -25.00 23.59
CA PHE A 467 3.88 -25.03 22.76
C PHE A 467 4.33 -26.48 22.52
N GLU A 468 5.11 -26.65 21.46
CA GLU A 468 5.68 -27.94 21.09
C GLU A 468 7.19 -27.81 21.09
N PHE A 469 7.84 -28.63 21.91
CA PHE A 469 9.29 -28.69 21.99
C PHE A 469 9.75 -30.11 21.72
N LYS A 470 10.38 -30.30 20.56
CA LYS A 470 10.77 -31.62 20.03
C LYS A 470 9.53 -32.52 19.85
N GLN A 471 9.38 -33.53 20.69
CA GLN A 471 8.25 -34.49 20.67
C GLN A 471 7.19 -34.19 21.74
N TRP A 472 7.45 -33.20 22.60
CA TRP A 472 6.62 -32.91 23.76
C TRP A 472 5.66 -31.76 23.45
N LYS A 473 4.37 -32.00 23.74
CA LYS A 473 3.34 -30.97 23.73
C LYS A 473 3.04 -30.61 25.18
N LYS A 474 3.32 -29.37 25.56
CA LYS A 474 3.21 -28.87 26.93
C LYS A 474 2.46 -27.56 26.96
N GLU A 475 2.01 -27.20 28.15
CA GLU A 475 1.30 -25.96 28.44
C GLU A 475 2.04 -25.21 29.56
N ILE A 476 1.94 -23.90 29.58
CA ILE A 476 2.57 -23.03 30.58
C ILE A 476 1.66 -21.83 30.83
N GLY A 477 1.49 -21.41 32.09
CA GLY A 477 0.64 -20.26 32.43
C GLY A 477 0.61 -19.96 33.92
N GLY A 478 -0.24 -19.02 34.32
CA GLY A 478 -0.28 -18.42 35.66
C GLY A 478 -1.13 -19.16 36.68
N ASP A 479 -1.93 -20.14 36.25
CA ASP A 479 -2.86 -20.83 37.11
C ASP A 479 -2.21 -22.00 37.86
N ILE A 480 -2.47 -22.10 39.16
CA ILE A 480 -2.01 -23.20 40.00
C ILE A 480 -3.07 -23.65 41.00
N VAL A 481 -3.18 -24.96 41.15
CA VAL A 481 -4.09 -25.59 42.11
C VAL A 481 -3.34 -26.60 42.95
N ILE A 482 -3.41 -26.44 44.27
CA ILE A 482 -2.77 -27.34 45.23
C ILE A 482 -3.76 -27.70 46.34
N ALA A 483 -3.84 -28.97 46.69
CA ALA A 483 -4.57 -29.48 47.84
C ALA A 483 -3.72 -30.52 48.59
N ASP A 484 -3.76 -30.51 49.92
CA ASP A 484 -3.02 -31.45 50.76
C ASP A 484 -3.76 -31.66 52.10
N GLU A 485 -3.43 -32.74 52.82
CA GLU A 485 -3.90 -32.98 54.19
C GLU A 485 -2.83 -32.50 55.17
N ILE A 486 -3.25 -31.72 56.17
CA ILE A 486 -2.42 -31.28 57.29
C ILE A 486 -3.11 -31.58 58.62
N VAL A 487 -2.34 -31.52 59.70
CA VAL A 487 -2.84 -31.66 61.06
C VAL A 487 -2.49 -30.40 61.83
N LEU A 488 -3.49 -29.78 62.47
CA LEU A 488 -3.35 -28.60 63.31
C LEU A 488 -4.06 -28.87 64.64
N LYS A 489 -3.37 -28.69 65.76
CA LYS A 489 -3.90 -28.97 67.11
C LYS A 489 -4.62 -30.33 67.20
N ASP A 490 -3.96 -31.40 66.74
CA ASP A 490 -4.47 -32.77 66.73
C ASP A 490 -5.75 -33.02 65.89
N ARG A 491 -6.18 -32.05 65.07
CA ARG A 491 -7.30 -32.17 64.13
C ARG A 491 -6.80 -32.19 62.69
N LYS A 492 -7.44 -33.01 61.86
CA LYS A 492 -7.11 -33.13 60.44
C LYS A 492 -7.85 -32.09 59.61
N TYR A 493 -7.13 -31.44 58.71
CA TYR A 493 -7.67 -30.46 57.78
C TYR A 493 -7.28 -30.81 56.35
N LEU A 494 -8.19 -30.56 55.41
CA LEU A 494 -7.84 -30.43 54.01
C LEU A 494 -7.48 -28.97 53.74
N VAL A 495 -6.24 -28.69 53.35
CA VAL A 495 -5.84 -27.38 52.86
C VAL A 495 -5.91 -27.34 51.34
N PHE A 496 -6.32 -26.21 50.78
CA PHE A 496 -6.27 -25.97 49.35
C PHE A 496 -5.90 -24.53 49.01
N VAL A 497 -5.36 -24.37 47.81
CA VAL A 497 -5.13 -23.09 47.15
C VAL A 497 -5.54 -23.22 45.68
N ASN A 498 -6.28 -22.23 45.20
CA ASN A 498 -6.44 -21.96 43.78
C ASN A 498 -5.98 -20.52 43.56
N GLY A 499 -4.95 -20.35 42.74
CA GLY A 499 -4.38 -19.04 42.46
C GLY A 499 -4.09 -18.84 40.98
N ASP A 500 -4.22 -17.59 40.57
CA ASP A 500 -3.89 -17.10 39.24
C ASP A 500 -2.87 -15.97 39.39
N ALA A 501 -1.69 -16.19 38.83
CA ALA A 501 -0.60 -15.24 38.82
C ALA A 501 -0.64 -14.36 37.58
N MET A 502 -0.48 -13.04 37.79
CA MET A 502 -0.52 -12.04 36.73
C MET A 502 0.44 -12.37 35.57
N GLY A 503 -0.15 -12.54 34.38
CA GLY A 503 0.56 -12.76 33.11
C GLY A 503 0.22 -14.11 32.49
N LYS A 504 0.45 -14.28 31.19
CA LYS A 504 -0.07 -15.44 30.42
C LYS A 504 0.95 -16.49 29.99
N SER A 505 2.23 -16.24 30.22
CA SER A 505 3.31 -17.12 29.72
C SER A 505 4.36 -17.24 30.81
N ILE A 506 5.63 -16.97 30.51
CA ILE A 506 6.71 -17.14 31.50
C ILE A 506 6.54 -16.30 32.76
N GLN A 507 5.98 -15.09 32.67
CA GLN A 507 5.71 -14.25 33.83
C GLN A 507 4.66 -14.89 34.76
N GLY A 508 3.50 -15.25 34.21
CA GLY A 508 2.45 -15.96 34.95
C GLY A 508 2.98 -17.25 35.56
N ALA A 509 3.64 -18.08 34.76
CA ALA A 509 4.22 -19.34 35.23
C ALA A 509 5.29 -19.17 36.31
N SER A 510 6.05 -18.06 36.28
CA SER A 510 7.00 -17.75 37.34
C SER A 510 6.28 -17.36 38.63
N GLY A 511 5.18 -16.62 38.54
CA GLY A 511 4.35 -16.31 39.70
C GLY A 511 3.65 -17.54 40.28
N ALA A 512 3.09 -18.40 39.43
CA ALA A 512 2.53 -19.68 39.81
C ALA A 512 3.57 -20.58 40.50
N LEU A 513 4.80 -20.61 39.97
CA LEU A 513 5.93 -21.32 40.56
C LEU A 513 6.25 -20.80 41.96
N VAL A 514 6.35 -19.48 42.14
CA VAL A 514 6.64 -18.85 43.44
C VAL A 514 5.51 -19.17 44.43
N LEU A 515 4.25 -18.95 44.05
CA LEU A 515 3.08 -19.28 44.87
C LEU A 515 3.13 -20.75 45.31
N GLY A 516 3.32 -21.67 44.36
CA GLY A 516 3.31 -23.10 44.62
C GLY A 516 4.45 -23.57 45.51
N VAL A 517 5.67 -23.06 45.30
CA VAL A 517 6.84 -23.41 46.13
C VAL A 517 6.67 -22.89 47.55
N VAL A 518 6.25 -21.63 47.72
CA VAL A 518 6.05 -21.03 49.05
C VAL A 518 4.95 -21.76 49.81
N PHE A 519 3.79 -21.95 49.18
CA PHE A 519 2.67 -22.65 49.80
C PHE A 519 3.03 -24.10 50.17
N ARG A 520 3.67 -24.86 49.28
CA ARG A 520 4.11 -26.22 49.61
C ARG A 520 5.18 -26.26 50.69
N SER A 521 6.08 -25.29 50.72
CA SER A 521 7.07 -25.16 51.80
C SER A 521 6.36 -24.95 53.14
N PHE A 522 5.34 -24.08 53.17
CA PHE A 522 4.51 -23.83 54.36
C PHE A 522 3.78 -25.09 54.83
N VAL A 523 3.12 -25.80 53.92
CA VAL A 523 2.47 -27.10 54.19
C VAL A 523 3.47 -28.13 54.70
N SER A 524 4.65 -28.21 54.09
CA SER A 524 5.70 -29.15 54.52
C SER A 524 6.23 -28.82 55.92
N ARG A 525 6.45 -27.54 56.25
CA ARG A 525 6.88 -27.12 57.60
C ARG A 525 5.82 -27.43 58.65
N THR A 526 4.55 -27.33 58.29
CA THR A 526 3.43 -27.71 59.18
C THR A 526 3.49 -29.18 59.60
N LYS A 527 4.01 -30.06 58.72
CA LYS A 527 4.16 -31.50 58.98
C LYS A 527 5.41 -31.84 59.80
N THR A 528 6.40 -30.95 59.86
CA THR A 528 7.73 -31.25 60.44
C THR A 528 8.09 -30.42 61.67
N VAL A 529 7.53 -29.22 61.80
CA VAL A 529 7.87 -28.26 62.86
C VAL A 529 6.69 -28.11 63.83
N SER A 530 6.96 -28.32 65.12
CA SER A 530 5.93 -28.32 66.16
C SER A 530 5.20 -26.98 66.35
N SER A 531 5.87 -25.86 66.07
CA SER A 531 5.25 -24.52 66.19
C SER A 531 4.08 -24.33 65.23
N TYR A 532 4.22 -24.77 63.97
CA TYR A 532 3.17 -24.69 62.96
C TYR A 532 2.03 -25.68 63.23
N TYR A 533 2.38 -26.90 63.66
CA TYR A 533 1.40 -27.91 64.06
C TYR A 533 0.48 -27.43 65.20
N SER A 534 1.03 -26.64 66.11
CA SER A 534 0.33 -26.16 67.31
C SER A 534 -0.55 -24.93 67.03
N GLN A 535 -0.56 -24.40 65.81
CA GLN A 535 -1.36 -23.22 65.46
C GLN A 535 -2.84 -23.57 65.21
N PRO A 536 -3.77 -22.69 65.59
CA PRO A 536 -5.16 -22.78 65.15
C PRO A 536 -5.30 -22.41 63.65
N PRO A 537 -6.34 -22.88 62.96
CA PRO A 537 -6.49 -22.73 61.51
C PRO A 537 -6.53 -21.26 61.03
N GLU A 538 -7.05 -20.34 61.85
CA GLU A 538 -7.11 -18.92 61.53
C GLU A 538 -5.72 -18.30 61.48
N LEU A 539 -4.91 -18.55 62.51
CA LEU A 539 -3.54 -18.05 62.57
C LEU A 539 -2.68 -18.67 61.47
N TRP A 540 -2.86 -19.96 61.21
CA TRP A 540 -2.14 -20.65 60.13
C TRP A 540 -2.43 -20.03 58.76
N LEU A 541 -3.71 -19.76 58.43
CA LEU A 541 -4.09 -19.11 57.17
C LEU A 541 -3.55 -17.68 57.09
N ASN A 542 -3.62 -16.93 58.19
CA ASN A 542 -3.09 -15.57 58.25
C ASN A 542 -1.57 -15.53 58.02
N GLU A 543 -0.81 -16.39 58.68
CA GLU A 543 0.64 -16.46 58.48
C GLU A 543 1.01 -16.92 57.07
N CYS A 544 0.28 -17.91 56.52
CA CYS A 544 0.48 -18.35 55.14
C CYS A 544 0.23 -17.22 54.15
N PHE A 545 -0.85 -16.45 54.34
CA PHE A 545 -1.17 -15.28 53.53
C PHE A 545 -0.09 -14.20 53.63
N LEU A 546 0.36 -13.86 54.84
CA LEU A 546 1.39 -12.84 55.06
C LEU A 546 2.75 -13.25 54.48
N GLU A 547 3.11 -14.52 54.54
CA GLU A 547 4.34 -15.01 53.90
C GLU A 547 4.29 -14.86 52.38
N LEU A 548 3.15 -15.20 51.77
CA LEU A 548 2.91 -14.95 50.35
C LEU A 548 2.93 -13.44 50.04
N GLN A 549 2.23 -12.63 50.83
CA GLN A 549 2.18 -11.18 50.68
C GLN A 549 3.58 -10.56 50.68
N ASN A 550 4.40 -10.87 51.69
CA ASN A 550 5.75 -10.33 51.81
C ASN A 550 6.65 -10.70 50.63
N ILE A 551 6.54 -11.94 50.14
CA ILE A 551 7.30 -12.40 48.98
C ILE A 551 6.85 -11.67 47.72
N PHE A 552 5.54 -11.53 47.50
CA PHE A 552 5.03 -10.86 46.31
C PHE A 552 5.19 -9.34 46.33
N GLU A 553 5.15 -8.69 47.50
CA GLU A 553 5.48 -7.27 47.64
C GLU A 553 6.94 -6.99 47.24
N SER A 554 7.85 -7.95 47.46
CA SER A 554 9.25 -7.83 47.04
C SER A 554 9.44 -7.72 45.52
N PHE A 555 8.45 -8.12 44.72
CA PHE A 555 8.46 -7.91 43.27
C PHE A 555 8.13 -6.46 42.86
N GLY A 556 7.88 -5.55 43.80
CA GLY A 556 7.73 -4.12 43.53
C GLY A 556 6.57 -3.79 42.58
N GLY A 557 5.49 -4.57 42.62
CA GLY A 557 4.32 -4.42 41.75
C GLY A 557 4.48 -4.95 40.32
N SER A 558 5.59 -5.61 40.00
CA SER A 558 5.77 -6.29 38.71
C SER A 558 4.99 -7.60 38.58
N MET A 559 4.51 -8.14 39.70
CA MET A 559 3.76 -9.39 39.77
C MET A 559 2.75 -9.33 40.91
N PHE A 560 1.52 -9.77 40.63
CA PHE A 560 0.45 -9.91 41.61
C PHE A 560 -0.20 -11.28 41.44
N VAL A 561 -0.87 -11.76 42.48
CA VAL A 561 -1.56 -13.04 42.44
C VAL A 561 -2.96 -12.88 43.01
N SER A 562 -3.97 -13.31 42.24
CA SER A 562 -5.30 -13.56 42.78
C SER A 562 -5.32 -14.95 43.39
N VAL A 563 -5.90 -15.12 44.58
CA VAL A 563 -5.90 -16.43 45.23
C VAL A 563 -7.08 -16.63 46.17
N VAL A 564 -7.56 -17.87 46.23
CA VAL A 564 -8.35 -18.38 47.37
C VAL A 564 -7.50 -19.38 48.14
N LEU A 565 -7.31 -19.11 49.43
CA LEU A 565 -6.64 -20.00 50.37
C LEU A 565 -7.69 -20.51 51.35
N GLY A 566 -7.74 -21.83 51.58
CA GLY A 566 -8.71 -22.39 52.50
C GLY A 566 -8.29 -23.67 53.21
N LEU A 567 -8.95 -23.93 54.33
CA LEU A 567 -8.82 -25.09 55.20
C LEU A 567 -10.22 -25.62 55.50
N VAL A 568 -10.44 -26.92 55.32
CA VAL A 568 -11.67 -27.60 55.76
C VAL A 568 -11.34 -28.51 56.92
N ASP A 569 -11.93 -28.28 58.10
CA ASP A 569 -11.89 -29.24 59.20
C ASP A 569 -12.70 -30.47 58.80
N LEU A 570 -12.04 -31.62 58.70
CA LEU A 570 -12.69 -32.83 58.21
C LEU A 570 -13.84 -33.28 59.12
N LYS A 571 -13.74 -33.06 60.44
CA LYS A 571 -14.71 -33.56 61.41
C LYS A 571 -15.95 -32.67 61.54
N SER A 572 -15.76 -31.35 61.59
CA SER A 572 -16.88 -30.40 61.77
C SER A 572 -17.47 -29.90 60.45
N GLY A 573 -16.75 -30.06 59.33
CA GLY A 573 -17.16 -29.56 58.02
C GLY A 573 -17.09 -28.02 57.89
N ILE A 574 -16.44 -27.33 58.84
CA ILE A 574 -16.23 -25.89 58.72
C ILE A 574 -15.09 -25.61 57.73
N LEU A 575 -15.37 -24.75 56.76
CA LEU A 575 -14.42 -24.16 55.83
C LEU A 575 -13.96 -22.82 56.41
N PHE A 576 -12.66 -22.70 56.66
CA PHE A 576 -11.96 -21.43 56.87
C PHE A 576 -11.34 -21.01 55.55
N PHE A 577 -11.62 -19.81 55.06
CA PHE A 577 -11.00 -19.36 53.82
C PHE A 577 -10.90 -17.85 53.73
N LEU A 578 -10.03 -17.41 52.84
CA LEU A 578 -9.90 -16.03 52.40
C LEU A 578 -9.87 -16.00 50.88
N ASN A 579 -10.36 -14.91 50.31
CA ASN A 579 -10.35 -14.67 48.88
C ASN A 579 -9.71 -13.30 48.59
N ALA A 580 -8.53 -13.32 47.99
CA ALA A 580 -7.74 -12.16 47.60
C ALA A 580 -7.97 -11.85 46.10
N GLU A 581 -9.05 -11.12 45.81
CA GLU A 581 -9.45 -10.70 44.46
C GLU A 581 -9.47 -11.82 43.40
N HIS A 582 -9.77 -13.05 43.82
CA HIS A 582 -10.05 -14.18 42.94
C HIS A 582 -11.57 -14.30 42.72
N PRO A 583 -12.04 -14.95 41.65
CA PRO A 583 -13.48 -15.10 41.42
C PRO A 583 -14.20 -15.76 42.62
N ARG A 584 -15.43 -15.33 42.87
CA ARG A 584 -16.21 -15.76 44.03
C ARG A 584 -16.38 -17.28 44.07
N THR A 585 -16.25 -17.85 45.26
CA THR A 585 -16.42 -19.29 45.49
C THR A 585 -17.89 -19.68 45.37
N VAL A 586 -18.15 -20.85 44.79
CA VAL A 586 -19.50 -21.32 44.47
C VAL A 586 -19.83 -22.54 45.32
N LEU A 587 -20.94 -22.49 46.02
CA LEU A 587 -21.57 -23.62 46.67
C LEU A 587 -22.59 -24.25 45.72
N TYR A 588 -22.54 -25.57 45.58
CA TYR A 588 -23.60 -26.36 44.98
C TYR A 588 -24.21 -27.28 46.05
N ARG A 589 -25.48 -27.02 46.39
CA ARG A 589 -26.23 -27.73 47.43
C ARG A 589 -27.63 -28.04 46.94
N ASN A 590 -28.07 -29.29 47.06
CA ASN A 590 -29.42 -29.74 46.71
C ASN A 590 -29.90 -29.32 45.30
N GLY A 591 -28.99 -29.30 44.32
CA GLY A 591 -29.33 -28.94 42.95
C GLY A 591 -29.24 -27.46 42.60
N VAL A 592 -28.87 -26.59 43.55
CA VAL A 592 -28.80 -25.13 43.35
C VAL A 592 -27.36 -24.66 43.55
N ALA A 593 -26.89 -23.77 42.68
CA ALA A 593 -25.58 -23.12 42.80
C ALA A 593 -25.71 -21.66 43.27
N SER A 594 -24.88 -21.26 44.24
CA SER A 594 -24.85 -19.89 44.76
C SER A 594 -23.43 -19.46 45.15
N PHE A 595 -23.13 -18.16 45.12
CA PHE A 595 -21.88 -17.64 45.67
C PHE A 595 -21.88 -17.68 47.20
N ILE A 596 -20.72 -17.99 47.80
CA ILE A 596 -20.55 -17.93 49.27
C ILE A 596 -20.26 -16.49 49.72
N GLU A 597 -19.52 -15.72 48.92
CA GLU A 597 -19.18 -14.33 49.24
C GLU A 597 -20.19 -13.31 48.67
N ASP A 598 -20.68 -12.42 49.53
CA ASP A 598 -21.44 -11.22 49.08
C ASP A 598 -20.54 -10.20 48.37
N LYS A 599 -19.32 -10.00 48.90
CA LYS A 599 -18.30 -9.09 48.37
C LYS A 599 -16.88 -9.60 48.64
N LEU A 600 -15.95 -9.19 47.79
CA LEU A 600 -14.50 -9.42 47.95
C LEU A 600 -13.90 -8.26 48.76
N GLU A 601 -13.26 -8.60 49.88
CA GLU A 601 -12.75 -7.60 50.85
C GLU A 601 -11.22 -7.43 50.80
N LEU A 602 -10.51 -8.48 50.36
CA LEU A 602 -9.06 -8.49 50.23
C LEU A 602 -8.65 -8.22 48.78
N ARG A 603 -7.60 -7.42 48.61
CA ARG A 603 -6.93 -7.16 47.32
C ARG A 603 -5.99 -8.31 46.94
N LYS A 604 -5.58 -8.38 45.67
CA LYS A 604 -4.58 -9.34 45.19
C LYS A 604 -3.29 -9.30 46.01
N ILE A 605 -2.67 -10.45 46.20
CA ILE A 605 -1.39 -10.60 46.88
C ILE A 605 -0.29 -9.85 46.11
N GLY A 606 0.55 -9.12 46.85
CA GLY A 606 1.64 -8.27 46.35
C GLY A 606 1.34 -6.76 46.31
N ILE A 607 0.10 -6.35 46.60
CA ILE A 607 -0.28 -4.93 46.72
C ILE A 607 0.07 -4.41 48.11
N THR A 608 0.81 -3.31 48.23
CA THR A 608 1.23 -2.77 49.52
C THR A 608 0.07 -2.28 50.39
N GLY A 609 0.16 -2.46 51.71
CA GLY A 609 -0.81 -1.93 52.69
C GLY A 609 -2.02 -2.83 53.00
N LEU A 610 -1.94 -4.11 52.65
CA LEU A 610 -3.01 -5.12 52.82
C LEU A 610 -3.25 -5.55 54.29
N GLU A 611 -2.26 -5.43 55.17
CA GLU A 611 -2.27 -6.00 56.54
C GLU A 611 -3.45 -5.52 57.41
N SER A 612 -3.97 -4.32 57.17
CA SER A 612 -4.96 -3.70 58.06
C SER A 612 -6.41 -4.20 57.91
N LYS A 613 -6.69 -5.09 56.95
CA LYS A 613 -8.06 -5.55 56.60
C LYS A 613 -8.23 -7.07 56.53
N MET A 614 -7.33 -7.84 57.11
CA MET A 614 -7.43 -9.30 57.07
C MET A 614 -8.72 -9.81 57.71
N LYS A 615 -9.47 -10.63 56.97
CA LYS A 615 -10.67 -11.35 57.43
C LYS A 615 -10.68 -12.77 56.88
N ILE A 616 -10.87 -13.74 57.77
CA ILE A 616 -11.06 -15.15 57.47
C ILE A 616 -12.55 -15.44 57.54
N LYS A 617 -13.13 -15.83 56.42
CA LYS A 617 -14.53 -16.23 56.33
C LYS A 617 -14.66 -17.67 56.81
N THR A 618 -15.77 -17.94 57.49
CA THR A 618 -16.16 -19.29 57.91
C THR A 618 -17.45 -19.69 57.21
N PHE A 619 -17.51 -20.93 56.72
CA PHE A 619 -18.70 -21.48 56.06
C PHE A 619 -18.90 -22.94 56.45
N PHE A 620 -20.15 -23.38 56.61
CA PHE A 620 -20.46 -24.73 57.03
C PHE A 620 -20.89 -25.63 55.87
N LEU A 621 -20.16 -26.74 55.72
CA LEU A 621 -20.50 -27.79 54.76
C LEU A 621 -21.46 -28.80 55.36
N GLU A 622 -22.41 -29.22 54.54
CA GLU A 622 -23.31 -30.34 54.76
C GLU A 622 -22.86 -31.52 53.91
N LYS A 623 -23.32 -32.71 54.29
CA LYS A 623 -23.15 -33.90 53.49
C LYS A 623 -23.76 -33.70 52.09
N GLY A 624 -22.95 -33.96 51.06
CA GLY A 624 -23.32 -33.82 49.66
C GLY A 624 -23.00 -32.46 49.05
N ASP A 625 -22.54 -31.49 49.84
CA ASP A 625 -22.13 -30.20 49.30
C ASP A 625 -20.91 -30.32 48.39
N SER A 626 -20.88 -29.48 47.36
CA SER A 626 -19.71 -29.26 46.52
C SER A 626 -19.35 -27.78 46.49
N ILE A 627 -18.10 -27.44 46.79
CA ILE A 627 -17.56 -26.09 46.59
C ILE A 627 -16.72 -26.07 45.32
N PHE A 628 -16.90 -25.04 44.49
CA PHE A 628 -16.07 -24.76 43.32
C PHE A 628 -15.33 -23.45 43.51
N VAL A 629 -14.03 -23.48 43.28
CA VAL A 629 -13.17 -22.31 43.24
C VAL A 629 -12.42 -22.34 41.93
N GLY A 630 -12.51 -21.29 41.13
CA GLY A 630 -11.85 -21.25 39.83
C GLY A 630 -11.34 -19.87 39.45
N SER A 631 -10.35 -19.85 38.57
CA SER A 631 -9.75 -18.64 38.02
C SER A 631 -10.69 -17.86 37.12
N ASP A 632 -10.28 -16.65 36.76
CA ASP A 632 -11.02 -15.72 35.89
C ASP A 632 -11.28 -16.32 34.50
N GLY A 633 -10.44 -17.25 34.03
CA GLY A 633 -10.68 -18.03 32.80
C GLY A 633 -12.03 -18.75 32.75
N ARG A 634 -12.70 -18.98 33.90
CA ARG A 634 -14.06 -19.55 33.92
C ARG A 634 -15.13 -18.59 33.40
N ASP A 635 -14.85 -17.30 33.47
CA ASP A 635 -15.74 -16.20 33.08
C ASP A 635 -15.25 -15.52 31.78
N ASP A 636 -13.93 -15.54 31.49
CA ASP A 636 -13.26 -14.96 30.30
C ASP A 636 -13.46 -15.80 29.02
N LEU A 637 -14.71 -15.88 28.57
CA LEU A 637 -15.15 -16.70 27.45
C LEU A 637 -15.50 -15.83 26.22
N LEU A 638 -14.90 -16.15 25.07
CA LEU A 638 -15.24 -15.57 23.78
C LEU A 638 -16.48 -16.24 23.21
N LEU A 639 -17.57 -15.48 23.07
CA LEU A 639 -18.86 -15.95 22.57
C LEU A 639 -19.00 -15.81 21.05
N GLY A 640 -18.12 -15.04 20.42
CA GLY A 640 -18.13 -14.78 18.98
C GLY A 640 -17.64 -13.38 18.66
N VAL A 641 -18.04 -12.88 17.49
CA VAL A 641 -17.68 -11.56 16.99
C VAL A 641 -18.96 -10.81 16.63
N ASP A 642 -19.04 -9.54 17.04
CA ASP A 642 -20.18 -8.69 16.70
C ASP A 642 -20.20 -8.34 15.19
N PRO A 643 -21.29 -7.75 14.65
CA PRO A 643 -21.38 -7.35 13.25
C PRO A 643 -20.33 -6.31 12.79
N LYS A 644 -19.58 -5.70 13.73
CA LYS A 644 -18.52 -4.72 13.47
C LYS A 644 -17.12 -5.35 13.52
N GLY A 645 -17.01 -6.64 13.80
CA GLY A 645 -15.72 -7.34 13.92
C GLY A 645 -15.09 -7.30 15.31
N ILE A 646 -15.82 -6.87 16.36
CA ILE A 646 -15.33 -6.78 17.73
C ILE A 646 -15.62 -8.10 18.48
N PRO A 647 -14.62 -8.71 19.14
CA PRO A 647 -14.82 -9.90 19.97
C PRO A 647 -15.84 -9.64 21.10
N VAL A 648 -16.84 -10.51 21.24
CA VAL A 648 -17.82 -10.45 22.33
C VAL A 648 -17.38 -11.40 23.44
N ILE A 649 -16.98 -10.84 24.59
CA ILE A 649 -16.56 -11.59 25.77
C ILE A 649 -17.75 -11.70 26.74
N ASN A 650 -17.85 -12.82 27.45
CA ASN A 650 -18.86 -13.01 28.48
C ASN A 650 -18.65 -12.00 29.64
N GLU A 651 -19.68 -11.21 29.93
CA GLU A 651 -19.69 -10.26 31.06
C GLU A 651 -20.59 -10.75 32.23
N ASP A 652 -21.31 -11.87 32.05
CA ASP A 652 -22.24 -12.40 33.04
C ASP A 652 -21.59 -13.49 33.90
N GLU A 653 -21.19 -13.12 35.12
CA GLU A 653 -20.63 -14.03 36.13
C GLU A 653 -21.64 -15.12 36.59
N LEU A 654 -22.95 -14.93 36.38
CA LEU A 654 -23.96 -15.92 36.74
C LEU A 654 -23.95 -17.12 35.80
N GLN A 655 -23.29 -17.02 34.64
CA GLN A 655 -23.18 -18.14 33.71
C GLN A 655 -22.44 -19.32 34.34
N PHE A 656 -21.40 -19.06 35.14
CA PHE A 656 -20.68 -20.12 35.83
C PHE A 656 -21.58 -20.90 36.80
N LEU A 657 -22.44 -20.22 37.57
CA LEU A 657 -23.44 -20.88 38.43
C LEU A 657 -24.36 -21.80 37.63
N LYS A 658 -24.88 -21.29 36.51
CA LYS A 658 -25.75 -22.06 35.62
C LYS A 658 -25.04 -23.29 35.04
N ARG A 659 -23.74 -23.16 34.70
CA ARG A 659 -22.94 -24.31 34.21
C ARG A 659 -22.77 -25.38 35.30
N VAL A 660 -22.56 -24.96 36.56
CA VAL A 660 -22.44 -25.87 37.71
C VAL A 660 -23.75 -26.63 37.96
N GLU A 661 -24.90 -25.97 37.84
CA GLU A 661 -26.22 -26.62 37.96
C GLU A 661 -26.47 -27.62 36.83
N GLU A 662 -26.17 -27.25 35.59
CA GLU A 662 -26.34 -28.13 34.43
C GLU A 662 -25.41 -29.34 34.47
N SER A 663 -24.20 -29.19 35.01
CA SER A 663 -23.27 -30.30 35.23
C SER A 663 -23.65 -31.18 36.43
N LYS A 664 -24.67 -30.78 37.21
CA LYS A 664 -25.07 -31.41 38.48
C LYS A 664 -23.92 -31.51 39.48
N GLY A 665 -22.99 -30.56 39.43
CA GLY A 665 -21.78 -30.56 40.27
C GLY A 665 -20.68 -31.54 39.81
N ASP A 666 -20.77 -32.13 38.63
CA ASP A 666 -19.66 -32.91 38.05
C ASP A 666 -18.62 -31.98 37.42
N LEU A 667 -17.33 -32.20 37.71
CA LEU A 667 -16.24 -31.33 37.27
C LEU A 667 -15.94 -31.48 35.77
N ASP A 668 -15.92 -32.71 35.25
CA ASP A 668 -15.63 -32.96 33.83
C ASP A 668 -16.75 -32.44 32.93
N LEU A 669 -18.01 -32.61 33.35
CA LEU A 669 -19.16 -32.05 32.67
C LEU A 669 -19.20 -30.52 32.77
N LEU A 670 -18.79 -29.94 33.92
CA LEU A 670 -18.67 -28.49 34.09
C LEU A 670 -17.67 -27.90 33.08
N VAL A 671 -16.46 -28.46 33.02
CA VAL A 671 -15.41 -28.00 32.10
C VAL A 671 -15.87 -28.09 30.64
N LYS A 672 -16.53 -29.19 30.25
CA LYS A 672 -17.13 -29.33 28.91
C LYS A 672 -18.24 -28.30 28.68
N GLY A 673 -19.08 -28.05 29.69
CA GLY A 673 -20.16 -27.08 29.64
C GLY A 673 -19.66 -25.65 29.41
N ILE A 674 -18.55 -25.28 30.06
CA ILE A 674 -17.87 -23.98 29.87
C ILE A 674 -17.33 -23.87 28.44
N GLN A 675 -16.60 -24.89 27.97
CA GLN A 675 -16.02 -24.90 26.62
C GLN A 675 -17.05 -24.90 25.50
N ASN A 676 -18.25 -25.46 25.74
CA ASN A 676 -19.35 -25.42 24.80
C ASN A 676 -20.06 -24.06 24.77
N TYR A 677 -20.00 -23.30 25.87
CA TYR A 677 -20.61 -21.97 25.96
C TYR A 677 -19.75 -20.90 25.25
N GLY A 678 -18.42 -20.99 25.35
CA GLY A 678 -17.49 -20.09 24.65
C GLY A 678 -16.06 -20.59 24.60
N GLU A 679 -15.23 -19.95 23.78
CA GLU A 679 -13.80 -20.26 23.68
C GLU A 679 -13.02 -19.59 24.82
N LEU A 680 -12.17 -20.36 25.51
CA LEU A 680 -11.34 -19.86 26.61
C LEU A 680 -10.34 -18.81 26.12
N THR A 681 -10.39 -17.62 26.69
CA THR A 681 -9.43 -16.54 26.36
C THR A 681 -8.33 -16.35 27.39
N ASP A 682 -8.40 -17.04 28.53
CA ASP A 682 -7.33 -17.10 29.53
C ASP A 682 -7.05 -18.51 30.08
N ASP A 683 -6.10 -18.60 31.00
CA ASP A 683 -5.80 -19.81 31.77
C ASP A 683 -7.04 -20.21 32.60
N LEU A 684 -7.36 -21.50 32.64
CA LEU A 684 -8.52 -22.00 33.39
C LEU A 684 -8.06 -23.00 34.43
N SER A 685 -8.38 -22.73 35.69
CA SER A 685 -8.20 -23.64 36.80
C SER A 685 -9.46 -23.70 37.64
N ILE A 686 -9.79 -24.91 38.10
CA ILE A 686 -10.95 -25.15 38.97
C ILE A 686 -10.53 -26.19 40.00
N VAL A 687 -10.82 -25.94 41.27
CA VAL A 687 -10.81 -26.95 42.33
C VAL A 687 -12.23 -27.16 42.82
N LYS A 688 -12.60 -28.43 42.96
CA LYS A 688 -13.89 -28.87 43.48
C LYS A 688 -13.66 -29.63 44.78
N LEU A 689 -14.38 -29.25 45.84
CA LEU A 689 -14.36 -29.91 47.13
C LEU A 689 -15.72 -30.51 47.44
N SER A 690 -15.82 -31.84 47.53
CA SER A 690 -17.07 -32.56 47.80
C SER A 690 -17.06 -33.13 49.21
N TYR A 691 -17.98 -32.70 50.07
CA TYR A 691 -18.09 -33.17 51.46
C TYR A 691 -19.03 -34.38 51.55
N ILE A 692 -18.58 -35.49 52.15
CA ILE A 692 -19.21 -36.81 52.01
C ILE A 692 -19.84 -37.32 53.31
N LYS A 693 -19.27 -36.97 54.46
CA LYS A 693 -19.75 -37.40 55.77
C LYS A 693 -20.68 -36.38 56.40
N ASP A 694 -21.46 -36.84 57.37
CA ASP A 694 -22.29 -35.96 58.19
C ASP A 694 -21.39 -35.17 59.17
N PRO A 695 -21.44 -33.82 59.16
CA PRO A 695 -20.57 -32.99 59.99
C PRO A 695 -20.97 -33.09 61.47
N VAL A 696 -19.98 -33.11 62.37
CA VAL A 696 -20.22 -33.05 63.82
C VAL A 696 -20.37 -31.59 64.25
N ARG A 697 -21.55 -31.19 64.75
CA ARG A 697 -21.87 -29.81 65.16
C ARG A 697 -22.46 -29.74 66.56
N LEU A 698 -22.43 -28.55 67.17
CA LEU A 698 -23.03 -28.29 68.50
C LEU A 698 -24.51 -28.74 68.56
N LYS A 699 -25.23 -28.68 67.43
CA LYS A 699 -26.64 -29.07 67.27
C LYS A 699 -26.89 -30.54 66.87
N SER A 700 -25.88 -31.28 66.41
CA SER A 700 -26.10 -32.54 65.67
C SER A 700 -26.10 -33.82 66.52
N VAL A 701 -25.78 -33.73 67.82
CA VAL A 701 -25.92 -34.87 68.72
C VAL A 701 -27.41 -35.01 69.04
N SER A 702 -28.08 -35.84 68.24
CA SER A 702 -29.52 -36.12 68.21
C SER A 702 -30.28 -35.83 69.51
N ASP A 703 -31.28 -34.95 69.43
CA ASP A 703 -32.34 -34.73 70.43
C ASP A 703 -33.03 -36.03 70.89
N ASN A 704 -32.91 -37.11 70.12
CA ASN A 704 -33.66 -38.36 70.30
C ASN A 704 -33.20 -39.25 71.47
N ASN A 705 -32.08 -38.96 72.14
CA ASN A 705 -31.53 -39.80 73.22
C ASN A 705 -31.55 -39.14 74.62
N LEU A 706 -32.16 -37.96 74.76
CA LEU A 706 -32.18 -37.25 76.04
C LEU A 706 -33.44 -37.61 76.84
N SER A 707 -33.28 -37.83 78.13
CA SER A 707 -34.39 -38.00 79.08
C SER A 707 -35.13 -36.69 79.38
N PHE A 708 -34.66 -35.56 78.87
CA PHE A 708 -35.18 -34.21 79.11
C PHE A 708 -35.04 -33.33 77.85
N LYS A 709 -35.91 -32.33 77.73
CA LYS A 709 -35.86 -31.33 76.65
C LYS A 709 -35.14 -30.09 77.18
N PHE A 710 -34.16 -29.58 76.44
CA PHE A 710 -33.41 -28.37 76.81
C PHE A 710 -33.20 -27.46 75.60
N PRO A 711 -33.31 -26.13 75.74
CA PRO A 711 -33.70 -25.39 76.96
C PRO A 711 -35.18 -25.59 77.34
N ASP A 712 -35.47 -25.63 78.64
CA ASP A 712 -36.82 -25.75 79.20
C ASP A 712 -37.34 -24.41 79.78
N GLU A 713 -38.64 -24.31 80.05
CA GLU A 713 -39.24 -23.09 80.61
C GLU A 713 -38.61 -22.67 81.95
N THR A 714 -38.16 -23.65 82.74
CA THR A 714 -37.52 -23.43 84.03
C THR A 714 -36.17 -22.76 83.89
N TYR A 715 -35.34 -23.17 82.93
CA TYR A 715 -34.09 -22.50 82.57
C TYR A 715 -34.34 -21.05 82.13
N PHE A 716 -35.30 -20.81 81.22
CA PHE A 716 -35.59 -19.45 80.75
C PHE A 716 -36.10 -18.51 81.87
N LYS A 717 -36.88 -19.04 82.81
CA LYS A 717 -37.35 -18.27 83.97
C LYS A 717 -36.19 -17.81 84.87
N ASN A 718 -35.18 -18.67 85.03
CA ASN A 718 -34.05 -18.42 85.93
C ASN A 718 -32.87 -17.69 85.26
N LEU A 719 -32.90 -17.48 83.94
CA LEU A 719 -31.83 -16.81 83.19
C LEU A 719 -31.65 -15.31 83.52
N ARG A 720 -32.53 -14.72 84.34
CA ARG A 720 -32.41 -13.32 84.77
C ARG A 720 -31.18 -13.13 85.67
N PRO A 721 -30.49 -11.97 85.61
CA PRO A 721 -29.27 -11.73 86.39
C PRO A 721 -29.44 -11.95 87.90
N GLU A 722 -30.64 -11.66 88.42
CA GLU A 722 -31.00 -11.80 89.83
C GLU A 722 -31.16 -13.26 90.27
N ASN A 723 -31.34 -14.21 89.33
CA ASN A 723 -31.62 -15.63 89.60
C ASN A 723 -30.57 -16.59 89.02
N ALA A 724 -29.36 -16.10 88.71
CA ALA A 724 -28.33 -16.89 88.04
C ALA A 724 -27.86 -18.13 88.85
N GLU A 725 -27.95 -18.07 90.19
CA GLU A 725 -27.69 -19.23 91.06
C GLU A 725 -28.77 -20.32 90.92
N ASP A 726 -30.05 -19.94 90.81
CA ASP A 726 -31.16 -20.87 90.57
C ASP A 726 -31.06 -21.52 89.18
N ALA A 727 -30.57 -20.77 88.19
CA ALA A 727 -30.30 -21.30 86.86
C ALA A 727 -29.20 -22.36 86.90
N ILE A 728 -28.11 -22.12 87.64
CA ILE A 728 -27.04 -23.12 87.81
C ILE A 728 -27.52 -24.32 88.60
N HIS A 729 -28.27 -24.13 89.69
CA HIS A 729 -28.78 -25.27 90.44
C HIS A 729 -29.70 -26.14 89.58
N HIS A 730 -30.53 -25.53 88.73
CA HIS A 730 -31.34 -26.25 87.75
C HIS A 730 -30.48 -27.01 86.73
N LEU A 731 -29.46 -26.36 86.17
CA LEU A 731 -28.54 -26.99 85.21
C LEU A 731 -27.72 -28.11 85.88
N GLU A 732 -27.06 -27.90 87.02
CA GLU A 732 -26.30 -28.91 87.76
C GLU A 732 -27.16 -30.12 88.15
N ASN A 733 -28.41 -29.90 88.55
CA ASN A 733 -29.37 -30.98 88.81
C ASN A 733 -29.67 -31.78 87.54
N LEU A 734 -29.86 -31.12 86.39
CA LEU A 734 -30.02 -31.81 85.10
C LEU A 734 -28.75 -32.59 84.71
N THR A 735 -27.56 -32.01 84.88
CA THR A 735 -26.25 -32.66 84.67
C THR A 735 -26.10 -33.91 85.52
N SER A 736 -26.50 -33.87 86.80
CA SER A 736 -26.35 -34.99 87.74
C SER A 736 -27.18 -36.23 87.38
N ARG A 737 -28.22 -36.05 86.55
CA ARG A 737 -29.16 -37.11 86.13
C ARG A 737 -28.74 -37.80 84.83
N VAL A 738 -27.67 -37.34 84.20
CA VAL A 738 -27.32 -37.65 82.81
C VAL A 738 -25.82 -37.98 82.73
N PRO A 739 -25.42 -39.12 82.16
CA PRO A 739 -24.00 -39.41 81.91
C PRO A 739 -23.35 -38.32 81.04
N ASP A 740 -22.12 -37.91 81.35
CA ASP A 740 -21.41 -36.78 80.68
C ASP A 740 -21.31 -36.92 79.15
N GLU A 741 -21.27 -38.16 78.64
CA GLU A 741 -21.27 -38.50 77.20
C GLU A 741 -22.60 -38.20 76.49
N THR A 742 -23.70 -38.11 77.24
CA THR A 742 -25.05 -37.89 76.71
C THR A 742 -25.54 -36.45 76.88
N ILE A 743 -24.76 -35.57 77.51
CA ILE A 743 -25.13 -34.18 77.72
C ILE A 743 -24.94 -33.38 76.42
N PRO A 744 -25.97 -32.64 75.94
CA PRO A 744 -25.86 -31.87 74.71
C PRO A 744 -24.77 -30.80 74.80
N PRO A 745 -23.99 -30.56 73.73
CA PRO A 745 -23.01 -29.47 73.71
C PRO A 745 -23.63 -28.09 73.96
N VAL A 746 -24.85 -27.85 73.47
CA VAL A 746 -25.63 -26.63 73.74
C VAL A 746 -25.85 -26.43 75.25
N PHE A 747 -26.14 -27.51 75.96
CA PHE A 747 -26.32 -27.47 77.41
C PHE A 747 -25.01 -27.12 78.13
N LYS A 748 -23.89 -27.75 77.74
CA LYS A 748 -22.57 -27.45 78.31
C LYS A 748 -22.17 -25.99 78.05
N LYS A 749 -22.52 -25.44 76.88
CA LYS A 749 -22.30 -24.02 76.55
C LYS A 749 -23.08 -23.11 77.46
N GLU A 750 -24.38 -23.36 77.65
CA GLU A 750 -25.20 -22.54 78.54
C GLU A 750 -24.75 -22.63 80.00
N LEU A 751 -24.39 -23.83 80.47
CA LEU A 751 -23.81 -24.00 81.81
C LEU A 751 -22.52 -23.18 81.98
N ALA A 752 -21.61 -23.21 81.01
CA ALA A 752 -20.40 -22.41 81.02
C ALA A 752 -20.69 -20.89 81.03
N ASN A 753 -21.68 -20.45 80.24
CA ASN A 753 -22.13 -19.06 80.22
C ASN A 753 -22.69 -18.61 81.57
N VAL A 754 -23.51 -19.43 82.24
CA VAL A 754 -24.04 -19.06 83.56
C VAL A 754 -22.92 -19.10 84.61
N TYR A 755 -22.02 -20.09 84.58
CA TYR A 755 -20.83 -20.11 85.46
C TYR A 755 -19.97 -18.85 85.30
N TYR A 756 -19.75 -18.40 84.06
CA TYR A 756 -19.06 -17.16 83.79
C TYR A 756 -19.78 -15.94 84.40
N LYS A 757 -21.11 -15.86 84.25
CA LYS A 757 -21.92 -14.74 84.80
C LYS A 757 -21.91 -14.67 86.33
N ILE A 758 -21.87 -15.80 87.03
CA ILE A 758 -21.82 -15.83 88.50
C ILE A 758 -20.41 -15.76 89.09
N GLY A 759 -19.37 -15.69 88.25
CA GLY A 759 -17.98 -15.60 88.68
C GLY A 759 -17.29 -16.92 89.01
N LYS A 760 -17.91 -18.07 88.70
CA LYS A 760 -17.29 -19.41 88.77
C LYS A 760 -16.40 -19.65 87.54
N TYR A 761 -15.28 -18.93 87.48
CA TYR A 761 -14.45 -18.86 86.27
C TYR A 761 -13.69 -20.16 85.96
N GLU A 762 -13.32 -20.95 86.97
CA GLU A 762 -12.57 -22.21 86.76
C GLU A 762 -13.46 -23.27 86.09
N GLU A 763 -14.70 -23.41 86.56
CA GLU A 763 -15.70 -24.32 86.01
C GLU A 763 -16.12 -23.89 84.61
N ALA A 764 -16.34 -22.58 84.40
CA ALA A 764 -16.62 -22.03 83.08
C ALA A 764 -15.48 -22.32 82.10
N LEU A 765 -14.22 -22.10 82.52
CA LEU A 765 -13.05 -22.33 81.69
C LEU A 765 -12.92 -23.81 81.26
N SER A 766 -13.09 -24.74 82.20
CA SER A 766 -13.00 -26.18 81.91
C SER A 766 -14.02 -26.62 80.85
N LEU A 767 -15.24 -26.11 80.92
CA LEU A 767 -16.28 -26.40 79.93
C LEU A 767 -16.00 -25.72 78.59
N PHE A 768 -15.62 -24.44 78.60
CA PHE A 768 -15.32 -23.72 77.37
C PHE A 768 -14.10 -24.30 76.63
N GLU A 769 -13.04 -24.72 77.33
CA GLU A 769 -11.87 -25.37 76.71
C GLU A 769 -12.27 -26.64 75.95
N LYS A 770 -13.07 -27.50 76.58
CA LYS A 770 -13.60 -28.71 75.93
C LYS A 770 -14.46 -28.36 74.72
N LEU A 771 -15.37 -27.40 74.87
CA LEU A 771 -16.28 -26.98 73.80
C LEU A 771 -15.54 -26.35 72.62
N ILE A 772 -14.59 -25.43 72.83
CA ILE A 772 -13.81 -24.81 71.74
C ILE A 772 -12.99 -25.86 70.99
N SER A 773 -12.48 -26.88 71.71
CA SER A 773 -11.71 -27.96 71.10
C SER A 773 -12.55 -28.84 70.18
N GLU A 774 -13.84 -29.02 70.48
CA GLU A 774 -14.78 -29.85 69.72
C GLU A 774 -15.52 -29.05 68.65
N PHE A 775 -15.96 -27.84 69.00
CA PHE A 775 -16.81 -26.90 68.28
C PHE A 775 -16.10 -25.55 68.13
N PRO A 776 -15.15 -25.46 67.19
CA PRO A 776 -14.33 -24.26 67.01
C PRO A 776 -15.09 -23.11 66.36
N GLU A 777 -16.39 -23.18 66.08
CA GLU A 777 -17.13 -22.15 65.35
C GLU A 777 -17.50 -20.91 66.17
N ASP A 778 -17.64 -21.04 67.48
CA ASP A 778 -18.35 -20.04 68.28
C ASP A 778 -17.43 -18.89 68.72
N VAL A 779 -17.58 -17.74 68.05
CA VAL A 779 -16.78 -16.53 68.27
C VAL A 779 -17.02 -15.94 69.66
N GLU A 780 -18.26 -15.94 70.14
CA GLU A 780 -18.63 -15.41 71.45
C GLU A 780 -17.99 -16.26 72.56
N MET A 781 -18.04 -17.59 72.42
CA MET A 781 -17.37 -18.51 73.34
C MET A 781 -15.85 -18.28 73.37
N MET A 782 -15.21 -18.07 72.22
CA MET A 782 -13.78 -17.73 72.18
C MET A 782 -13.48 -16.42 72.90
N PHE A 783 -14.30 -15.39 72.68
CA PHE A 783 -14.15 -14.10 73.34
C PHE A 783 -14.33 -14.23 74.86
N SER A 784 -15.39 -14.88 75.35
CA SER A 784 -15.60 -15.12 76.78
C SER A 784 -14.45 -15.90 77.41
N THR A 785 -13.94 -16.93 76.72
CA THR A 785 -12.79 -17.72 77.20
C THR A 785 -11.51 -16.89 77.24
N SER A 786 -11.30 -16.01 76.26
CA SER A 786 -10.15 -15.09 76.25
C SER A 786 -10.16 -14.14 77.46
N LEU A 787 -11.34 -13.65 77.87
CA LEU A 787 -11.50 -12.82 79.07
C LEU A 787 -11.15 -13.59 80.34
N ILE A 788 -11.56 -14.86 80.44
CA ILE A 788 -11.24 -15.73 81.58
C ILE A 788 -9.75 -16.01 81.65
N TYR A 789 -9.10 -16.36 80.53
CA TYR A 789 -7.65 -16.57 80.49
C TYR A 789 -6.87 -15.32 80.88
N LYS A 790 -7.29 -14.13 80.43
CA LYS A 790 -6.68 -12.86 80.82
C LYS A 790 -6.77 -12.65 82.33
N ARG A 791 -7.94 -12.96 82.94
CA ARG A 791 -8.16 -12.88 84.39
C ARG A 791 -7.26 -13.83 85.18
N PHE A 792 -6.99 -15.02 84.65
CA PHE A 792 -6.05 -15.99 85.25
C PHE A 792 -4.57 -15.75 84.87
N GLU A 793 -4.24 -14.57 84.32
CA GLU A 793 -2.89 -14.19 83.88
C GLU A 793 -2.28 -15.14 82.83
N ARG A 794 -3.11 -15.95 82.16
CA ARG A 794 -2.71 -16.84 81.07
C ARG A 794 -2.74 -16.08 79.74
N PHE A 795 -1.94 -15.02 79.67
CA PHE A 795 -2.00 -14.04 78.58
C PHE A 795 -1.76 -14.63 77.19
N HIS A 796 -0.90 -15.66 77.06
CA HIS A 796 -0.66 -16.30 75.76
C HIS A 796 -1.94 -16.93 75.17
N GLN A 797 -2.73 -17.61 75.99
CA GLN A 797 -3.98 -18.25 75.56
C GLN A 797 -5.07 -17.20 75.30
N ALA A 798 -5.11 -16.14 76.11
CA ALA A 798 -5.98 -14.99 75.90
C ALA A 798 -5.71 -14.31 74.55
N ILE A 799 -4.43 -14.05 74.24
CA ILE A 799 -4.00 -13.47 72.96
C ILE A 799 -4.36 -14.39 71.80
N GLU A 800 -4.09 -15.70 71.90
CA GLU A 800 -4.39 -16.63 70.81
C GLU A 800 -5.88 -16.63 70.47
N LEU A 801 -6.76 -16.72 71.46
CA LEU A 801 -8.21 -16.65 71.23
C LEU A 801 -8.65 -15.28 70.72
N GLY A 802 -8.10 -14.20 71.27
CA GLY A 802 -8.42 -12.84 70.83
C GLY A 802 -8.02 -12.59 69.37
N GLU A 803 -6.87 -13.11 68.93
CA GLU A 803 -6.44 -13.06 67.52
C GLU A 803 -7.35 -13.87 66.60
N ARG A 804 -7.77 -15.06 67.02
CA ARG A 804 -8.74 -15.88 66.25
C ARG A 804 -10.06 -15.15 66.06
N VAL A 805 -10.56 -14.49 67.11
CA VAL A 805 -11.76 -13.66 67.05
C VAL A 805 -11.54 -12.46 66.13
N LEU A 806 -10.39 -11.77 66.23
CA LEU A 806 -10.04 -10.63 65.38
C LEU A 806 -10.02 -11.01 63.89
N LEU A 807 -9.48 -12.19 63.56
CA LEU A 807 -9.41 -12.66 62.18
C LEU A 807 -10.79 -13.02 61.61
N ARG A 808 -11.75 -13.45 62.44
CA ARG A 808 -13.12 -13.77 62.00
C ARG A 808 -14.02 -12.54 61.94
N GLU A 809 -13.97 -11.74 63.00
CA GLU A 809 -14.76 -10.52 63.18
C GLU A 809 -13.85 -9.31 63.44
N PRO A 810 -13.26 -8.74 62.38
CA PRO A 810 -12.23 -7.70 62.50
C PRO A 810 -12.75 -6.36 63.03
N GLU A 811 -14.07 -6.21 63.13
CA GLU A 811 -14.75 -5.00 63.63
C GLU A 811 -15.37 -5.23 65.03
N PHE A 812 -15.15 -6.40 65.65
CA PHE A 812 -15.67 -6.67 66.99
C PHE A 812 -14.89 -5.91 68.07
N LEU A 813 -15.35 -4.69 68.36
CA LEU A 813 -14.67 -3.71 69.21
C LEU A 813 -14.28 -4.26 70.59
N ASP A 814 -15.17 -4.98 71.28
CA ASP A 814 -14.89 -5.52 72.61
C ASP A 814 -13.72 -6.51 72.61
N ASN A 815 -13.62 -7.33 71.56
CA ASN A 815 -12.48 -8.21 71.38
C ASN A 815 -11.18 -7.44 71.07
N ILE A 816 -11.25 -6.40 70.23
CA ILE A 816 -10.07 -5.58 69.90
C ILE A 816 -9.52 -4.91 71.17
N VAL A 817 -10.39 -4.36 72.02
CA VAL A 817 -10.03 -3.78 73.31
C VAL A 817 -9.42 -4.84 74.23
N ASN A 818 -10.06 -6.00 74.38
CA ASN A 818 -9.55 -7.09 75.21
C ASN A 818 -8.19 -7.62 74.74
N LEU A 819 -8.00 -7.75 73.43
CA LEU A 819 -6.74 -8.20 72.83
C LEU A 819 -5.64 -7.16 73.00
N ALA A 820 -5.95 -5.87 72.81
CA ALA A 820 -5.00 -4.78 73.03
C ALA A 820 -4.51 -4.75 74.48
N GLU A 821 -5.41 -4.87 75.45
CA GLU A 821 -5.08 -4.95 76.87
C GLU A 821 -4.25 -6.21 77.18
N SER A 822 -4.62 -7.37 76.61
CA SER A 822 -3.88 -8.62 76.76
C SER A 822 -2.44 -8.49 76.23
N TYR A 823 -2.23 -7.78 75.13
CA TYR A 823 -0.90 -7.50 74.60
C TYR A 823 -0.07 -6.57 75.49
N VAL A 824 -0.69 -5.55 76.11
CA VAL A 824 -0.01 -4.69 77.10
C VAL A 824 0.44 -5.52 78.30
N LEU A 825 -0.45 -6.35 78.85
CA LEU A 825 -0.13 -7.23 80.00
C LEU A 825 0.97 -8.24 79.65
N PHE A 826 1.01 -8.72 78.41
CA PHE A 826 2.05 -9.60 77.89
C PHE A 826 3.32 -8.87 77.40
N ARG A 827 3.41 -7.54 77.61
CA ARG A 827 4.55 -6.66 77.24
C ARG A 827 4.88 -6.60 75.74
N LYS A 828 3.89 -6.81 74.87
CA LYS A 828 4.00 -6.61 73.41
C LYS A 828 3.40 -5.27 73.00
N ASN A 829 4.06 -4.20 73.39
CA ASN A 829 3.54 -2.83 73.27
C ASN A 829 3.27 -2.39 71.82
N GLU A 830 4.08 -2.83 70.85
CA GLU A 830 3.89 -2.48 69.43
C GLU A 830 2.59 -3.05 68.85
N ALA A 831 2.25 -4.29 69.17
CA ALA A 831 1.00 -4.92 68.72
C ALA A 831 -0.22 -4.23 69.35
N ALA A 832 -0.12 -3.86 70.63
CA ALA A 832 -1.16 -3.10 71.32
C ALA A 832 -1.40 -1.71 70.69
N LEU A 833 -0.33 -1.00 70.31
CA LEU A 833 -0.44 0.30 69.64
C LEU A 833 -1.17 0.21 68.29
N LYS A 834 -0.86 -0.81 67.47
CA LYS A 834 -1.58 -1.06 66.20
C LYS A 834 -3.08 -1.30 66.43
N LEU A 835 -3.44 -2.05 67.47
CA LEU A 835 -4.85 -2.27 67.82
C LEU A 835 -5.53 -1.01 68.35
N LEU A 836 -4.83 -0.17 69.11
CA LEU A 836 -5.35 1.13 69.57
C LEU A 836 -5.64 2.09 68.42
N GLU A 837 -4.80 2.12 67.38
CA GLU A 837 -5.10 2.87 66.15
C GLU A 837 -6.38 2.37 65.47
N ARG A 838 -6.64 1.06 65.53
CA ARG A 838 -7.86 0.46 65.00
C ARG A 838 -9.08 0.81 65.85
N ILE A 839 -8.94 0.79 67.18
CA ILE A 839 -10.00 1.22 68.11
C ILE A 839 -10.38 2.68 67.83
N ASP A 840 -9.41 3.58 67.69
CA ASP A 840 -9.68 4.99 67.39
C ASP A 840 -10.45 5.20 66.08
N ARG A 841 -10.25 4.34 65.07
CA ARG A 841 -10.99 4.40 63.80
C ARG A 841 -12.44 3.93 63.96
N LEU A 842 -12.69 2.95 64.83
CA LEU A 842 -14.03 2.38 65.05
C LEU A 842 -14.84 3.18 66.07
N ASP A 843 -14.21 3.58 67.17
CA ASP A 843 -14.78 4.39 68.24
C ASP A 843 -13.73 5.37 68.81
N PRO A 844 -13.65 6.60 68.26
CA PRO A 844 -12.69 7.62 68.72
C PRO A 844 -12.83 8.04 70.19
N ASN A 845 -13.97 7.78 70.82
CA ASN A 845 -14.27 8.21 72.19
C ASN A 845 -14.18 7.07 73.22
N ASN A 846 -13.69 5.90 72.82
CA ASN A 846 -13.63 4.73 73.66
C ASN A 846 -12.85 4.99 74.96
N SER A 847 -13.51 4.83 76.13
CA SER A 847 -12.89 5.09 77.43
C SER A 847 -11.76 4.11 77.75
N HIS A 848 -11.94 2.83 77.42
CA HIS A 848 -10.95 1.77 77.67
C HIS A 848 -9.68 1.98 76.84
N ALA A 849 -9.79 2.46 75.60
CA ALA A 849 -8.62 2.79 74.78
C ALA A 849 -7.73 3.87 75.42
N LYS A 850 -8.34 4.87 76.08
CA LYS A 850 -7.60 5.90 76.83
C LYS A 850 -6.88 5.30 78.02
N GLU A 851 -7.53 4.41 78.76
CA GLU A 851 -6.94 3.70 79.90
C GLU A 851 -5.75 2.82 79.50
N ILE A 852 -5.87 2.05 78.42
CA ILE A 852 -4.79 1.21 77.88
C ILE A 852 -3.58 2.07 77.47
N ARG A 853 -3.80 3.27 76.89
CA ARG A 853 -2.72 4.23 76.58
C ARG A 853 -2.03 4.76 77.83
N THR A 854 -2.80 5.10 78.87
CA THR A 854 -2.23 5.53 80.15
C THR A 854 -1.38 4.42 80.77
N GLN A 855 -1.83 3.17 80.72
CA GLN A 855 -1.06 2.00 81.16
C GLN A 855 0.25 1.84 80.37
N LEU A 856 0.19 1.90 79.03
CA LEU A 856 1.36 1.87 78.15
C LEU A 856 2.38 2.95 78.52
N ASN A 857 1.94 4.19 78.66
CA ASN A 857 2.81 5.32 79.02
C ASN A 857 3.40 5.19 80.43
N SER A 858 2.68 4.61 81.40
CA SER A 858 3.18 4.38 82.75
C SER A 858 4.22 3.25 82.87
N SER A 859 4.28 2.37 81.86
CA SER A 859 5.15 1.18 81.82
C SER A 859 6.48 1.39 81.08
N ILE A 860 6.69 2.57 80.48
CA ILE A 860 7.93 3.00 79.85
C ILE A 860 8.71 3.86 80.87
N PRO A 861 9.85 3.43 81.42
CA PRO A 861 10.71 4.35 82.15
C PRO A 861 11.28 5.38 81.16
N ASP A 862 11.17 6.66 81.48
CA ASP A 862 11.75 7.78 80.73
C ASP A 862 13.17 7.43 80.25
N ARG A 863 13.39 7.55 78.93
CA ARG A 863 14.72 7.53 78.31
C ARG A 863 15.16 8.94 77.95
#